data_AF-A0A507AM03-F1
#
_entry.id   AF-A0A507AM03-F1
#
_cell.length_a   1.000
_cell.length_b   1.000
_cell.length_c   1.000
_cell.angle_alpha   90.00
_cell.angle_beta   90.00
_cell.angle_gamma   90.00
#
_symmetry.space_group_name_H-M   'P 1'
#
loop_
_entity.id
_entity.type
_entity.pdbx_description
1 polymer ?
#
loop_
_entity_poly.entity_id
_entity_poly.type
_entity_poly.pdbx_seq_one_letter_code
_entity_poly.pdbx_strand_id
1 'polypeptide(L)'
;MAATTPLSGVRVLELAGLAPAPFAGMLCADWGASVLRIDRPTVPGTLGSKDLLARRKSSLEVNLKSAEGVEVMRDLIQKADILIDPFRPGVLEKLGLDPKGLLVQYPRLIVARMTGFRRDGKYKDMAGHDINYLAVSGVLSMLGTRDAPPSPPMNLLGDFAGGGLVCFLGIILALYNRTQTGCGQIVEANMVDGAAFIATSPRLAMKTALWNKPRGTNLLDGGCPYYATYRTKDDGYVAVGALEPHFFKLLVEKLSPYGFQVEGARDDVAVWPHIRAQLTRIFSSNTRSHWESTFDGTDACVTPILTQQELEASAYDQRPLVRLSHSPSLPIAIPQGAPGIAGDGWEPDPLKPGQGGDLILEEWMGWKCGHDYHHTAHGVVKGAKKSDVTAYYIPRETRTVLMQGLLEHPQHKGLPGEAKTFAEYITFEGSPNPCLPINWRLAESVASLKGLEAVLLSVLIKRKYGQGPFPVTINTDHAQLFFMSALLVEVNPDLSQPIQPTPIRELTEKYATHFPNRDLHQMASSPFRKAVTNIYKTRDNRFFHLHGSLNPNPSLAAIGFGQDDPEIKDTESSWVPFMRRIEEENAEFWDNKLGNEHRQAATICLDAVEYAESPQGRANAGMGLYKVMRQESTQQSGWWRGASTKTSFQRPLAGLKVVDLTRVIAGPAIARGLAELGASVMRVTAPHLPDFSGLHPDLNWGKWNCSLDLRREEDREKLCKLILDADVVVNGYRPYTLDKFGFGAKDVFKMTEGRERGIIYVRENCFGWDGPLSHRSGWQPISDAHSGISMGFGRAMGNNEPVTPVFPNSDYCTGIAGTCAVLEALIKQSEEGSSYLVDTSLNYYNQWLAKYVGEYPAQVWEDVWTRTGREVFRHYQSMNYSIPRFIAKMRQDKTLLKAEFFERRQSEALGGLMFRTPRPVLQFPVDTVQLGYNVGTRGNGIDQAYWPDDLSTEIVT
;
A
#
# COMPACT_ATOMS: atom_id res chain seq x y z
N MET A 1 -5.98 -15.81 34.45
CA MET A 1 -4.76 -15.41 33.73
C MET A 1 -4.87 -15.97 32.32
N ALA A 2 -4.59 -15.17 31.28
CA ALA A 2 -4.52 -15.71 29.92
C ALA A 2 -3.48 -16.84 29.88
N ALA A 3 -3.79 -17.96 29.22
CA ALA A 3 -2.86 -19.08 29.12
C ALA A 3 -1.61 -18.63 28.34
N THR A 4 -0.47 -18.58 29.01
CA THR A 4 0.82 -18.23 28.39
C THR A 4 1.37 -19.45 27.65
N THR A 5 1.86 -19.24 26.44
CA THR A 5 2.51 -20.31 25.68
C THR A 5 3.88 -20.65 26.30
N PRO A 6 4.37 -21.90 26.20
CA PRO A 6 5.56 -22.38 26.91
C PRO A 6 6.86 -21.61 26.63
N LEU A 7 7.04 -21.07 25.42
CA LEU A 7 8.23 -20.31 25.04
C LEU A 7 7.99 -18.80 24.97
N SER A 8 6.88 -18.32 25.55
CA SER A 8 6.61 -16.89 25.65
C SER A 8 7.78 -16.17 26.35
N GLY A 9 8.31 -15.14 25.68
CA GLY A 9 9.46 -14.36 26.17
C GLY A 9 10.83 -14.92 25.80
N VAL A 10 10.91 -16.09 25.15
CA VAL A 10 12.17 -16.64 24.62
C VAL A 10 12.51 -15.98 23.29
N ARG A 11 13.75 -15.52 23.13
CA ARG A 11 14.26 -14.87 21.90
C ARG A 11 15.17 -15.81 21.12
N VAL A 12 14.81 -16.14 19.89
CA VAL A 12 15.54 -17.09 19.02
C VAL A 12 16.10 -16.36 17.82
N LEU A 13 17.41 -16.38 17.68
CA LEU A 13 18.13 -15.88 16.52
C LEU A 13 18.44 -17.06 15.59
N GLU A 14 17.81 -17.09 14.42
CA GLU A 14 17.95 -18.18 13.45
C GLU A 14 18.84 -17.71 12.29
N LEU A 15 20.00 -18.33 12.05
CA LEU A 15 20.74 -18.06 10.83
C LEU A 15 20.06 -18.76 9.65
N ALA A 16 19.89 -18.07 8.51
CA ALA A 16 19.21 -18.63 7.35
C ALA A 16 19.85 -19.97 6.90
N GLY A 17 19.01 -21.00 6.81
CA GLY A 17 19.38 -22.36 6.43
C GLY A 17 18.30 -23.01 5.57
N LEU A 18 18.46 -24.29 5.28
CA LEU A 18 17.44 -25.08 4.59
C LEU A 18 16.65 -25.92 5.60
N ALA A 19 15.45 -26.35 5.19
CA ALA A 19 14.52 -27.33 5.80
C ALA A 19 14.66 -27.61 7.31
N PRO A 20 15.63 -28.40 7.81
CA PRO A 20 15.80 -28.73 9.24
C PRO A 20 15.85 -27.53 10.20
N ALA A 21 16.63 -26.49 9.88
CA ALA A 21 16.85 -25.37 10.79
C ALA A 21 15.64 -24.41 10.81
N PRO A 22 15.07 -24.00 9.64
CA PRO A 22 13.79 -23.32 9.61
C PRO A 22 12.68 -24.12 10.29
N PHE A 23 12.64 -25.45 10.15
CA PHE A 23 11.65 -26.26 10.86
C PHE A 23 11.80 -26.16 12.39
N ALA A 24 13.03 -26.25 12.91
CA ALA A 24 13.29 -26.10 14.34
C ALA A 24 12.86 -24.72 14.86
N GLY A 25 13.18 -23.64 14.14
CA GLY A 25 12.75 -22.30 14.52
C GLY A 25 11.24 -22.07 14.39
N MET A 26 10.59 -22.71 13.41
CA MET A 26 9.12 -22.68 13.28
C MET A 26 8.44 -23.36 14.48
N LEU A 27 8.98 -24.49 14.94
CA LEU A 27 8.51 -25.12 16.18
C LEU A 27 8.70 -24.16 17.38
N CYS A 28 9.84 -23.49 17.51
CA CYS A 28 10.01 -22.48 18.55
C CYS A 28 8.94 -21.36 18.49
N ALA A 29 8.65 -20.84 17.29
CA ALA A 29 7.65 -19.80 17.08
C ALA A 29 6.23 -20.28 17.40
N ASP A 30 5.86 -21.50 17.00
CA ASP A 30 4.55 -22.09 17.30
C ASP A 30 4.29 -22.23 18.82
N TRP A 31 5.35 -22.42 19.60
CA TRP A 31 5.30 -22.47 21.06
C TRP A 31 5.50 -21.09 21.72
N GLY A 32 5.53 -20.01 20.92
CA GLY A 32 5.48 -18.60 21.34
C GLY A 32 6.82 -17.92 21.54
N ALA A 33 7.92 -18.48 21.04
CA ALA A 33 9.19 -17.77 21.00
C ALA A 33 9.13 -16.63 19.96
N SER A 34 9.79 -15.52 20.24
CA SER A 34 10.07 -14.48 19.24
C SER A 34 11.25 -14.94 18.39
N VAL A 35 11.05 -15.15 17.08
CA VAL A 35 12.07 -15.73 16.19
C VAL A 35 12.49 -14.71 15.12
N LEU A 36 13.76 -14.33 15.13
CA LEU A 36 14.39 -13.45 14.14
C LEU A 36 15.35 -14.26 13.25
N ARG A 37 15.02 -14.40 11.96
CA ARG A 37 15.88 -15.03 10.97
C ARG A 37 16.87 -14.02 10.39
N ILE A 38 18.15 -14.35 10.35
CA ILE A 38 19.20 -13.56 9.70
C ILE A 38 19.41 -14.06 8.27
N ASP A 39 18.91 -13.28 7.32
CA ASP A 39 19.05 -13.53 5.90
C ASP A 39 20.28 -12.83 5.32
N ARG A 40 20.79 -13.37 4.22
CA ARG A 40 21.80 -12.67 3.42
C ARG A 40 21.11 -11.55 2.62
N PRO A 41 21.76 -10.39 2.45
CA PRO A 41 21.21 -9.31 1.62
C PRO A 41 20.90 -9.80 0.20
N THR A 42 19.71 -9.48 -0.29
CA THR A 42 19.24 -9.88 -1.61
C THR A 42 19.87 -9.05 -2.73
N VAL A 43 20.26 -9.72 -3.83
CA VAL A 43 20.72 -9.04 -5.04
C VAL A 43 19.49 -8.69 -5.90
N PRO A 44 19.33 -7.43 -6.35
CA PRO A 44 18.21 -7.04 -7.22
C PRO A 44 18.07 -7.98 -8.44
N GLY A 45 16.86 -8.48 -8.68
CA GLY A 45 16.56 -9.41 -9.79
C GLY A 45 16.65 -10.90 -9.44
N THR A 46 16.98 -11.26 -8.20
CA THR A 46 16.91 -12.65 -7.73
C THR A 46 15.58 -12.94 -7.04
N LEU A 47 14.96 -14.10 -7.35
CA LEU A 47 13.79 -14.59 -6.62
C LEU A 47 14.18 -14.75 -5.14
N GLY A 48 13.47 -14.06 -4.24
CA GLY A 48 13.70 -14.13 -2.79
C GLY A 48 13.56 -15.54 -2.21
N SER A 49 13.82 -15.68 -0.91
CA SER A 49 13.75 -16.97 -0.20
C SER A 49 12.39 -17.66 -0.46
N LYS A 50 12.43 -18.90 -0.97
CA LYS A 50 11.25 -19.75 -1.20
C LYS A 50 10.91 -20.63 0.03
N ASP A 51 11.45 -20.28 1.19
CA ASP A 51 11.25 -21.04 2.42
C ASP A 51 9.81 -20.84 2.94
N LEU A 52 9.06 -21.94 3.02
CA LEU A 52 7.68 -21.99 3.49
C LEU A 52 7.57 -22.32 5.00
N LEU A 53 8.70 -22.58 5.67
CA LEU A 53 8.75 -22.94 7.10
C LEU A 53 8.97 -21.70 7.98
N ALA A 54 8.22 -20.65 7.68
CA ALA A 54 8.53 -19.30 8.13
C ALA A 54 7.38 -18.57 8.84
N ARG A 55 6.23 -19.23 9.04
CA ARG A 55 5.11 -18.65 9.80
C ARG A 55 5.58 -18.12 11.16
N ARG A 56 5.07 -16.94 11.55
CA ARG A 56 5.35 -16.24 12.82
C ARG A 56 6.80 -15.81 13.04
N LYS A 57 7.66 -15.90 12.03
CA LYS A 57 9.03 -15.40 12.11
C LYS A 57 9.12 -14.00 11.53
N SER A 58 10.13 -13.27 11.96
CA SER A 58 10.60 -12.06 11.28
C SER A 58 11.97 -12.33 10.64
N SER A 59 12.36 -11.52 9.67
CA SER A 59 13.65 -11.60 8.98
C SER A 59 14.39 -10.27 9.05
N LEU A 60 15.72 -10.34 9.19
CA LEU A 60 16.64 -9.21 9.07
C LEU A 60 17.76 -9.57 8.09
N GLU A 61 18.00 -8.71 7.10
CA GLU A 61 19.11 -8.89 6.17
C GLU A 61 20.41 -8.38 6.79
N VAL A 62 21.41 -9.24 6.97
CA VAL A 62 22.72 -8.85 7.54
C VAL A 62 23.84 -9.51 6.74
N ASN A 63 24.78 -8.70 6.24
CA ASN A 63 26.00 -9.25 5.64
C ASN A 63 26.99 -9.71 6.70
N LEU A 64 26.89 -10.98 7.10
CA LEU A 64 27.78 -11.59 8.09
C LEU A 64 29.25 -11.68 7.64
N LYS A 65 29.59 -11.36 6.38
CA LYS A 65 30.99 -11.28 5.93
C LYS A 65 31.61 -9.90 6.17
N SER A 66 30.80 -8.90 6.49
CA SER A 66 31.26 -7.55 6.85
C SER A 66 31.51 -7.46 8.35
N ALA A 67 32.45 -6.62 8.77
CA ALA A 67 32.72 -6.41 10.19
C ALA A 67 31.49 -5.81 10.89
N GLU A 68 30.82 -4.89 10.20
CA GLU A 68 29.61 -4.19 10.61
C GLU A 68 28.43 -5.15 10.80
N GLY A 69 28.24 -6.09 9.88
CA GLY A 69 27.21 -7.12 10.02
C GLY A 69 27.50 -8.10 11.16
N VAL A 70 28.78 -8.42 11.41
CA VAL A 70 29.18 -9.22 12.59
C VAL A 70 28.94 -8.45 13.90
N GLU A 71 29.14 -7.13 13.92
CA GLU A 71 28.81 -6.29 15.08
C GLU A 71 27.30 -6.29 15.37
N VAL A 72 26.45 -6.08 14.36
CA VAL A 72 24.99 -6.19 14.51
C VAL A 72 24.61 -7.58 15.05
N MET A 73 25.22 -8.63 14.52
CA MET A 73 24.99 -10.00 14.98
C MET A 73 25.38 -10.19 16.46
N ARG A 74 26.49 -9.61 16.91
CA ARG A 74 26.92 -9.69 18.33
C ARG A 74 25.96 -8.99 19.27
N ASP A 75 25.47 -7.82 18.89
CA ASP A 75 24.47 -7.07 19.67
C ASP A 75 23.15 -7.85 19.78
N LEU A 76 22.72 -8.48 18.68
CA LEU A 76 21.55 -9.36 18.69
C LEU A 76 21.75 -10.59 19.58
N ILE A 77 22.92 -11.24 19.49
CA ILE A 77 23.26 -12.40 20.34
C ILE A 77 23.21 -12.02 21.83
N GLN A 78 23.63 -10.81 22.20
CA GLN A 78 23.57 -10.34 23.58
C GLN A 78 22.14 -10.38 24.16
N LYS A 79 21.12 -10.20 23.31
CA LYS A 79 19.70 -10.24 23.71
C LYS A 79 19.03 -11.57 23.46
N ALA A 80 19.63 -12.46 22.67
CA ALA A 80 19.04 -13.74 22.31
C ALA A 80 19.21 -14.79 23.42
N ASP A 81 18.23 -15.67 23.56
CA ASP A 81 18.33 -16.87 24.38
C ASP A 81 18.96 -18.03 23.62
N ILE A 82 18.64 -18.13 22.33
CA ILE A 82 19.02 -19.24 21.46
C ILE A 82 19.57 -18.69 20.14
N LEU A 83 20.68 -19.25 19.68
CA LEU A 83 21.22 -19.09 18.34
C LEU A 83 21.13 -20.42 17.59
N ILE A 84 20.43 -20.47 16.45
CA ILE A 84 20.38 -21.65 15.58
C ILE A 84 21.41 -21.46 14.44
N ASP A 85 22.42 -22.33 14.42
CA ASP A 85 23.54 -22.38 13.45
C ASP A 85 23.34 -23.57 12.49
N PRO A 86 22.88 -23.35 11.25
CA PRO A 86 22.72 -24.40 10.24
C PRO A 86 24.00 -24.64 9.42
N PHE A 87 25.10 -23.94 9.71
CA PHE A 87 26.26 -23.96 8.84
C PHE A 87 27.17 -25.17 9.08
N ARG A 88 27.97 -25.49 8.06
CA ARG A 88 28.99 -26.54 8.16
C ARG A 88 30.05 -26.19 9.22
N PRO A 89 30.75 -27.19 9.76
CA PRO A 89 31.85 -26.95 10.70
C PRO A 89 32.85 -25.90 10.21
N GLY A 90 33.18 -24.95 11.10
CA GLY A 90 34.15 -23.89 10.84
C GLY A 90 33.59 -22.63 10.18
N VAL A 91 32.33 -22.61 9.73
CA VAL A 91 31.76 -21.39 9.09
C VAL A 91 31.52 -20.30 10.12
N LEU A 92 30.80 -20.60 11.20
CA LEU A 92 30.50 -19.62 12.24
C LEU A 92 31.76 -19.11 12.94
N GLU A 93 32.75 -19.99 13.12
CA GLU A 93 34.07 -19.67 13.63
C GLU A 93 34.82 -18.69 12.70
N LYS A 94 34.76 -18.89 11.38
CA LYS A 94 35.34 -17.96 10.38
C LYS A 94 34.65 -16.60 10.34
N LEU A 95 33.39 -16.51 10.78
CA LEU A 95 32.66 -15.24 10.91
C LEU A 95 32.98 -14.51 12.24
N GLY A 96 33.87 -15.06 13.07
CA GLY A 96 34.23 -14.46 14.36
C GLY A 96 33.15 -14.64 15.44
N LEU A 97 32.29 -15.65 15.28
CA LEU A 97 31.17 -15.99 16.16
C LEU A 97 31.33 -17.40 16.74
N ASP A 98 32.56 -17.79 17.11
CA ASP A 98 32.86 -19.12 17.66
C ASP A 98 31.96 -19.45 18.87
N PRO A 99 31.21 -20.58 18.87
CA PRO A 99 30.29 -20.90 19.94
C PRO A 99 30.90 -20.97 21.34
N LYS A 100 32.13 -21.46 21.49
CA LYS A 100 32.77 -21.50 22.81
C LYS A 100 33.08 -20.10 23.30
N GLY A 101 33.60 -19.23 22.42
CA GLY A 101 33.79 -17.81 22.69
C GLY A 101 32.48 -17.09 23.04
N LEU A 102 31.41 -17.37 22.30
CA LEU A 102 30.08 -16.80 22.57
C LEU A 102 29.57 -17.21 23.96
N LEU A 103 29.74 -18.46 24.38
CA LEU A 103 29.32 -18.91 25.73
C LEU A 103 30.15 -18.29 26.86
N VAL A 104 31.42 -17.95 26.62
CA VAL A 104 32.22 -17.20 27.61
C VAL A 104 31.67 -15.78 27.78
N GLN A 105 31.27 -15.13 26.68
CA GLN A 105 30.76 -13.77 26.70
C GLN A 105 29.29 -13.68 27.15
N TYR A 106 28.49 -14.66 26.75
CA TYR A 106 27.04 -14.74 26.97
C TYR A 106 26.71 -16.10 27.62
N PRO A 107 26.98 -16.28 28.92
CA PRO A 107 26.91 -17.58 29.58
C PRO A 107 25.51 -18.20 29.63
N ARG A 108 24.46 -17.42 29.33
CA ARG A 108 23.07 -17.90 29.25
C ARG A 108 22.64 -18.36 27.85
N LEU A 109 23.43 -18.07 26.82
CA LEU A 109 23.08 -18.36 25.43
C LEU A 109 23.08 -19.87 25.17
N ILE A 110 22.09 -20.36 24.43
CA ILE A 110 22.10 -21.72 23.88
C ILE A 110 22.47 -21.64 22.40
N VAL A 111 23.52 -22.35 21.99
CA VAL A 111 23.92 -22.40 20.58
C VAL A 111 23.55 -23.76 20.01
N ALA A 112 22.48 -23.81 19.22
CA ALA A 112 21.98 -25.02 18.58
C ALA A 112 22.59 -25.18 17.19
N ARG A 113 23.49 -26.15 17.04
CA ARG A 113 24.20 -26.43 15.80
C ARG A 113 23.50 -27.57 15.07
N MET A 114 22.92 -27.25 13.92
CA MET A 114 22.19 -28.18 13.06
C MET A 114 23.04 -28.54 11.84
N THR A 115 23.55 -29.77 11.77
CA THR A 115 24.38 -30.23 10.66
C THR A 115 23.88 -31.50 9.99
N GLY A 116 24.23 -31.68 8.72
CA GLY A 116 24.04 -32.92 7.98
C GLY A 116 24.70 -34.13 8.63
N PHE A 117 26.03 -34.11 8.55
CA PHE A 117 26.91 -35.10 9.15
C PHE A 117 27.32 -34.69 10.56
N ARG A 118 27.75 -35.67 11.34
CA ARG A 118 28.45 -35.44 12.60
C ARG A 118 29.65 -34.54 12.42
N ARG A 119 29.84 -33.61 13.35
CA ARG A 119 30.92 -32.60 13.30
C ARG A 119 32.30 -33.17 13.64
N ASP A 120 32.34 -34.33 14.28
CA ASP A 120 33.52 -35.15 14.57
C ASP A 120 33.71 -36.32 13.59
N GLY A 121 32.82 -36.47 12.60
CA GLY A 121 32.76 -37.62 11.71
C GLY A 121 33.58 -37.50 10.43
N LYS A 122 33.80 -38.63 9.75
CA LYS A 122 34.50 -38.74 8.46
C LYS A 122 33.98 -37.76 7.39
N TYR A 123 32.68 -37.50 7.38
CA TYR A 123 32.00 -36.69 6.36
C TYR A 123 31.71 -35.25 6.82
N LYS A 124 32.29 -34.79 7.93
CA LYS A 124 31.99 -33.50 8.56
C LYS A 124 32.11 -32.29 7.61
N ASP A 125 33.03 -32.34 6.64
CA ASP A 125 33.29 -31.23 5.70
C ASP A 125 32.52 -31.37 4.37
N MET A 126 31.81 -32.49 4.16
CA MET A 126 31.10 -32.77 2.91
C MET A 126 29.75 -32.04 2.83
N ALA A 127 29.37 -31.72 1.60
CA ALA A 127 28.00 -31.36 1.27
C ALA A 127 27.09 -32.59 1.31
N GLY A 128 25.81 -32.38 1.61
CA GLY A 128 24.80 -33.42 1.47
C GLY A 128 23.41 -32.80 1.51
N HIS A 129 22.43 -33.63 1.18
CA HIS A 129 21.00 -33.40 1.40
C HIS A 129 20.43 -34.61 2.16
N ASP A 130 19.17 -34.53 2.57
CA ASP A 130 18.44 -35.59 3.30
C ASP A 130 18.86 -37.02 2.91
N ILE A 131 18.78 -37.35 1.61
CA ILE A 131 19.08 -38.68 1.07
C ILE A 131 20.52 -39.15 1.39
N ASN A 132 21.51 -38.25 1.41
CA ASN A 132 22.90 -38.60 1.72
C ASN A 132 23.06 -38.91 3.21
N TYR A 133 22.34 -38.18 4.07
CA TYR A 133 22.36 -38.40 5.51
C TYR A 133 21.67 -39.73 5.86
N LEU A 134 20.56 -40.05 5.19
CA LEU A 134 19.90 -41.36 5.32
C LEU A 134 20.77 -42.51 4.79
N ALA A 135 21.54 -42.27 3.72
CA ALA A 135 22.47 -43.28 3.21
C ALA A 135 23.56 -43.60 4.24
N VAL A 136 24.18 -42.57 4.84
CA VAL A 136 25.25 -42.73 5.81
C VAL A 136 24.75 -43.23 7.17
N SER A 137 23.52 -42.89 7.56
CA SER A 137 22.88 -43.50 8.73
C SER A 137 22.55 -44.98 8.52
N GLY A 138 22.61 -45.48 7.28
CA GLY A 138 22.23 -46.85 6.92
C GLY A 138 20.72 -47.06 6.84
N VAL A 139 19.91 -46.08 7.22
CA VAL A 139 18.44 -46.19 7.22
C VAL A 139 17.89 -46.27 5.81
N LEU A 140 18.48 -45.56 4.85
CA LEU A 140 18.03 -45.62 3.45
C LEU A 140 18.03 -47.05 2.91
N SER A 141 19.02 -47.87 3.30
CA SER A 141 19.12 -49.27 2.86
C SER A 141 17.93 -50.15 3.29
N MET A 142 17.21 -49.72 4.32
CA MET A 142 16.07 -50.42 4.91
C MET A 142 14.73 -50.06 4.23
N LEU A 143 14.70 -49.02 3.40
CA LEU A 143 13.47 -48.44 2.85
C LEU A 143 13.26 -48.80 1.38
N GLY A 144 12.02 -49.12 1.02
CA GLY A 144 11.62 -49.46 -0.35
C GLY A 144 11.27 -50.94 -0.55
N THR A 145 10.82 -51.27 -1.75
CA THR A 145 10.39 -52.63 -2.10
C THR A 145 11.58 -53.57 -2.34
N ARG A 146 11.27 -54.86 -2.34
CA ARG A 146 12.21 -55.92 -2.74
C ARG A 146 12.66 -55.71 -4.19
N ASP A 147 13.94 -55.95 -4.46
CA ASP A 147 14.57 -55.93 -5.79
C ASP A 147 14.59 -54.56 -6.53
N ALA A 148 13.98 -53.51 -5.97
CA ALA A 148 14.12 -52.13 -6.42
C ALA A 148 15.29 -51.42 -5.69
N PRO A 149 15.84 -50.32 -6.24
CA PRO A 149 16.74 -49.45 -5.48
C PRO A 149 16.09 -48.97 -4.16
N PRO A 150 16.88 -48.74 -3.09
CA PRO A 150 16.33 -48.17 -1.87
C PRO A 150 15.60 -46.83 -2.14
N SER A 151 14.41 -46.65 -1.56
CA SER A 151 13.56 -45.49 -1.85
C SER A 151 13.65 -44.45 -0.73
N PRO A 152 14.00 -43.19 -1.04
CA PRO A 152 14.00 -42.13 -0.02
C PRO A 152 12.56 -41.77 0.40
N PRO A 153 12.28 -41.58 1.69
CA PRO A 153 10.95 -41.26 2.20
C PRO A 153 10.68 -39.74 2.13
N MET A 154 10.80 -39.17 0.91
CA MET A 154 10.93 -37.71 0.73
C MET A 154 12.04 -37.16 1.64
N ASN A 155 11.93 -35.92 2.14
CA ASN A 155 12.84 -35.37 3.15
C ASN A 155 12.25 -35.41 4.58
N LEU A 156 11.28 -36.30 4.83
CA LEU A 156 10.59 -36.38 6.14
C LEU A 156 11.50 -36.94 7.24
N LEU A 157 12.33 -37.93 6.91
CA LEU A 157 13.05 -38.70 7.91
C LEU A 157 14.39 -38.07 8.33
N GLY A 158 15.16 -37.52 7.39
CA GLY A 158 16.44 -36.89 7.70
C GLY A 158 16.26 -35.45 8.15
N ASP A 159 15.76 -34.58 7.27
CA ASP A 159 15.65 -33.14 7.53
C ASP A 159 14.71 -32.82 8.70
N PHE A 160 13.49 -33.38 8.71
CA PHE A 160 12.48 -33.02 9.71
C PHE A 160 12.56 -33.87 10.98
N ALA A 161 12.42 -35.19 10.87
CA ALA A 161 12.38 -36.06 12.05
C ALA A 161 13.77 -36.19 12.71
N GLY A 162 14.81 -36.55 11.95
CA GLY A 162 16.17 -36.74 12.44
C GLY A 162 16.95 -35.44 12.68
N GLY A 163 16.57 -34.36 12.00
CA GLY A 163 17.20 -33.04 12.10
C GLY A 163 16.41 -32.08 12.97
N GLY A 164 15.46 -31.37 12.37
CA GLY A 164 14.78 -30.23 12.99
C GLY A 164 14.07 -30.56 14.31
N LEU A 165 13.35 -31.69 14.39
CA LEU A 165 12.68 -32.10 15.63
C LEU A 165 13.68 -32.49 16.74
N VAL A 166 14.78 -33.17 16.39
CA VAL A 166 15.85 -33.53 17.34
C VAL A 166 16.54 -32.26 17.87
N CYS A 167 16.77 -31.27 17.01
CA CYS A 167 17.33 -29.99 17.44
C CYS A 167 16.39 -29.19 18.33
N PHE A 168 15.10 -29.14 17.98
CA PHE A 168 14.09 -28.54 18.85
C PHE A 168 14.09 -29.23 20.23
N LEU A 169 14.10 -30.57 20.29
CA LEU A 169 14.21 -31.31 21.55
C LEU A 169 15.48 -30.92 22.32
N GLY A 170 16.62 -30.86 21.66
CA GLY A 170 17.88 -30.43 22.28
C GLY A 170 17.82 -29.01 22.86
N ILE A 171 17.17 -28.08 22.15
CA ILE A 171 16.92 -26.71 22.63
C ILE A 171 16.04 -26.74 23.89
N ILE A 172 14.96 -27.52 23.92
CA ILE A 172 14.09 -27.64 25.09
C ILE A 172 14.85 -28.23 26.29
N LEU A 173 15.65 -29.28 26.09
CA LEU A 173 16.47 -29.86 27.14
C LEU A 173 17.51 -28.86 27.68
N ALA A 174 18.12 -28.04 26.82
CA ALA A 174 19.05 -27.00 27.21
C ALA A 174 18.36 -25.85 27.96
N LEU A 175 17.18 -25.42 27.52
CA LEU A 175 16.36 -24.43 28.23
C LEU A 175 15.98 -24.91 29.62
N TYR A 176 15.55 -26.17 29.75
CA TYR A 176 15.23 -26.79 31.03
C TYR A 176 16.45 -26.88 31.95
N ASN A 177 17.62 -27.31 31.43
CA ASN A 177 18.84 -27.31 32.24
C ASN A 177 19.21 -25.89 32.72
N ARG A 178 19.07 -24.89 31.84
CA ARG A 178 19.36 -23.48 32.14
C ARG A 178 18.50 -22.91 33.27
N THR A 179 17.31 -23.47 33.56
CA THR A 179 16.53 -23.04 34.74
C THR A 179 17.19 -23.46 36.05
N GLN A 180 17.96 -24.55 36.04
CA GLN A 180 18.64 -25.09 37.22
C GLN A 180 20.05 -24.53 37.36
N THR A 181 20.77 -24.39 36.25
CA THR A 181 22.19 -24.00 36.25
C THR A 181 22.39 -22.50 36.04
N GLY A 182 21.39 -21.82 35.48
CA GLY A 182 21.52 -20.44 35.01
C GLY A 182 22.37 -20.30 33.75
N CYS A 183 22.95 -21.39 33.22
CA CYS A 183 23.88 -21.37 32.09
C CYS A 183 23.27 -22.02 30.85
N GLY A 184 23.58 -21.48 29.68
CA GLY A 184 23.32 -22.11 28.40
C GLY A 184 24.45 -23.06 28.00
N GLN A 185 24.31 -23.68 26.83
CA GLN A 185 25.24 -24.70 26.33
C GLN A 185 25.15 -24.86 24.82
N ILE A 186 26.09 -25.60 24.24
CA ILE A 186 26.04 -26.02 22.84
C ILE A 186 25.13 -27.24 22.72
N VAL A 187 24.15 -27.18 21.83
CA VAL A 187 23.33 -28.32 21.42
C VAL A 187 23.84 -28.77 20.05
N GLU A 188 24.37 -29.99 19.96
CA GLU A 188 24.76 -30.58 18.67
C GLU A 188 23.68 -31.55 18.18
N ALA A 189 23.04 -31.22 17.06
CA ALA A 189 22.05 -32.07 16.41
C ALA A 189 22.47 -32.33 14.96
N ASN A 190 22.37 -33.58 14.52
CA ASN A 190 22.68 -33.94 13.15
C ASN A 190 21.73 -35.01 12.57
N MET A 191 21.41 -34.90 11.28
CA MET A 191 20.42 -35.81 10.67
C MET A 191 20.87 -37.26 10.63
N VAL A 192 22.18 -37.53 10.50
CA VAL A 192 22.70 -38.91 10.47
C VAL A 192 22.40 -39.63 11.78
N ASP A 193 22.80 -39.05 12.91
CA ASP A 193 22.58 -39.63 14.22
C ASP A 193 21.09 -39.63 14.59
N GLY A 194 20.36 -38.56 14.26
CA GLY A 194 18.93 -38.49 14.53
C GLY A 194 18.13 -39.55 13.78
N ALA A 195 18.35 -39.71 12.47
CA ALA A 195 17.72 -40.76 11.68
C ALA A 195 18.15 -42.16 12.15
N ALA A 196 19.44 -42.34 12.48
CA ALA A 196 19.96 -43.57 13.05
C ALA A 196 19.28 -43.94 14.38
N PHE A 197 19.04 -42.95 15.24
CA PHE A 197 18.39 -43.13 16.52
C PHE A 197 16.90 -43.47 16.38
N ILE A 198 16.18 -42.79 15.49
CA ILE A 198 14.77 -43.11 15.19
C ILE A 198 14.63 -44.55 14.67
N ALA A 199 15.62 -45.07 13.96
CA ALA A 199 15.67 -46.45 13.48
C ALA A 199 16.07 -47.50 14.54
N THR A 200 16.07 -47.17 15.84
CA THR A 200 16.50 -48.11 16.91
C THR A 200 15.68 -49.40 16.90
N SER A 201 14.35 -49.32 16.89
CA SER A 201 13.47 -50.50 16.91
C SER A 201 13.74 -51.45 15.73
N PRO A 202 13.69 -51.02 14.45
CA PRO A 202 13.94 -51.94 13.34
C PRO A 202 15.37 -52.48 13.33
N ARG A 203 16.38 -51.71 13.76
CA ARG A 203 17.76 -52.22 13.88
C ARG A 203 17.92 -53.31 14.92
N LEU A 204 17.25 -53.19 16.07
CA LEU A 204 17.23 -54.25 17.08
C LEU A 204 16.46 -55.47 16.56
N ALA A 205 15.33 -55.25 15.87
CA ALA A 205 14.54 -56.31 15.27
C ALA A 205 15.30 -57.07 14.17
N MET A 206 16.26 -56.45 13.47
CA MET A 206 17.15 -57.15 12.52
C MET A 206 18.03 -58.22 13.18
N LYS A 207 18.13 -58.24 14.51
CA LYS A 207 18.81 -59.29 15.27
C LYS A 207 17.90 -60.43 15.70
N THR A 208 16.62 -60.39 15.33
CA THR A 208 15.62 -61.40 15.64
C THR A 208 14.97 -61.94 14.38
N ALA A 209 14.24 -63.05 14.47
CA ALA A 209 13.51 -63.62 13.34
C ALA A 209 12.40 -62.68 12.78
N LEU A 210 12.07 -61.61 13.51
CA LEU A 210 11.05 -60.64 13.13
C LEU A 210 11.47 -59.80 11.91
N TRP A 211 12.76 -59.46 11.79
CA TRP A 211 13.25 -58.52 10.78
C TRP A 211 14.67 -58.83 10.25
N ASN A 212 15.13 -60.08 10.33
CA ASN A 212 16.47 -60.46 9.88
C ASN A 212 16.58 -60.83 8.38
N LYS A 213 15.52 -60.63 7.58
CA LYS A 213 15.50 -60.95 6.16
C LYS A 213 15.82 -59.72 5.28
N PRO A 214 16.10 -59.89 3.97
CA PRO A 214 16.33 -58.77 3.06
C PRO A 214 15.18 -57.75 3.03
N ARG A 215 15.47 -56.50 2.64
CA ARG A 215 14.48 -55.43 2.48
C ARG A 215 13.27 -55.89 1.65
N GLY A 216 12.08 -55.55 2.12
CA GLY A 216 10.80 -55.86 1.47
C GLY A 216 10.33 -57.30 1.65
N THR A 217 10.90 -58.03 2.63
CA THR A 217 10.54 -59.43 2.91
C THR A 217 10.26 -59.72 4.39
N ASN A 218 10.29 -58.67 5.22
CA ASN A 218 10.05 -58.73 6.65
C ASN A 218 8.60 -58.34 6.98
N LEU A 219 8.27 -58.38 8.27
CA LEU A 219 6.90 -58.15 8.73
C LEU A 219 6.41 -56.72 8.46
N LEU A 220 7.26 -55.69 8.67
CA LEU A 220 6.86 -54.27 8.65
C LEU A 220 7.53 -53.43 7.56
N ASP A 221 8.23 -54.06 6.60
CA ASP A 221 8.91 -53.38 5.48
C ASP A 221 8.22 -53.60 4.12
N GLY A 222 6.96 -54.07 4.14
CA GLY A 222 6.16 -54.37 2.96
C GLY A 222 6.18 -55.83 2.51
N GLY A 223 6.96 -56.70 3.17
CA GLY A 223 7.01 -58.14 2.87
C GLY A 223 5.75 -58.92 3.26
N CYS A 224 5.14 -58.59 4.39
CA CYS A 224 3.91 -59.22 4.88
C CYS A 224 2.67 -58.78 4.06
N PRO A 225 1.86 -59.71 3.53
CA PRO A 225 0.73 -59.36 2.67
C PRO A 225 -0.44 -58.71 3.43
N TYR A 226 -0.55 -58.92 4.74
CA TYR A 226 -1.53 -58.25 5.61
C TYR A 226 -0.93 -57.05 6.36
N TYR A 227 0.22 -56.57 5.89
CA TYR A 227 0.82 -55.28 6.25
C TYR A 227 1.40 -54.62 4.98
N ALA A 228 0.52 -54.20 4.08
CA ALA A 228 0.86 -53.76 2.72
C ALA A 228 -0.22 -52.83 2.13
N THR A 229 0.06 -52.27 0.95
CA THR A 229 -0.89 -51.45 0.19
C THR A 229 -1.36 -52.18 -1.06
N TYR A 230 -2.62 -51.97 -1.45
CA TYR A 230 -3.23 -52.63 -2.61
C TYR A 230 -3.99 -51.63 -3.47
N ARG A 231 -3.81 -51.73 -4.80
CA ARG A 231 -4.51 -50.92 -5.79
C ARG A 231 -5.96 -51.40 -5.92
N THR A 232 -6.87 -50.44 -6.05
CA THR A 232 -8.32 -50.65 -6.22
C THR A 232 -8.75 -50.43 -7.67
N LYS A 233 -10.02 -50.69 -7.99
CA LYS A 233 -10.55 -50.64 -9.37
C LYS A 233 -10.43 -49.26 -10.03
N ASP A 234 -10.58 -48.20 -9.23
CA ASP A 234 -10.56 -46.79 -9.62
C ASP A 234 -9.16 -46.18 -9.48
N ASP A 235 -8.11 -47.00 -9.54
CA ASP A 235 -6.70 -46.62 -9.45
C ASP A 235 -6.27 -45.96 -8.13
N GLY A 236 -7.17 -45.85 -7.14
CA GLY A 236 -6.86 -45.54 -5.75
C GLY A 236 -6.22 -46.71 -5.02
N TYR A 237 -5.89 -46.52 -3.73
CA TYR A 237 -5.25 -47.56 -2.91
C TYR A 237 -5.90 -47.68 -1.53
N VAL A 238 -5.80 -48.88 -0.95
CA VAL A 238 -6.06 -49.14 0.46
C VAL A 238 -4.78 -49.60 1.17
N ALA A 239 -4.65 -49.25 2.44
CA ALA A 239 -3.63 -49.78 3.34
C ALA A 239 -4.24 -50.89 4.20
N VAL A 240 -3.52 -52.00 4.37
CA VAL A 240 -3.89 -53.11 5.24
C VAL A 240 -2.83 -53.26 6.32
N GLY A 241 -3.24 -53.34 7.59
CA GLY A 241 -2.36 -53.47 8.75
C GLY A 241 -2.86 -54.47 9.80
N ALA A 242 -3.37 -55.63 9.36
CA ALA A 242 -4.03 -56.63 10.20
C ALA A 242 -3.02 -57.67 10.76
N LEU A 243 -2.04 -57.22 11.55
CA LEU A 243 -0.95 -58.07 12.04
C LEU A 243 -1.36 -59.02 13.16
N GLU A 244 -2.27 -58.61 14.03
CA GLU A 244 -2.77 -59.40 15.13
C GLU A 244 -3.78 -60.44 14.64
N PRO A 245 -3.79 -61.68 15.20
CA PRO A 245 -4.65 -62.76 14.70
C PRO A 245 -6.15 -62.41 14.66
N HIS A 246 -6.64 -61.62 15.61
CA HIS A 246 -8.06 -61.26 15.69
C HIS A 246 -8.46 -60.21 14.64
N PHE A 247 -7.61 -59.20 14.38
CA PHE A 247 -7.81 -58.25 13.28
C PHE A 247 -7.72 -58.96 11.93
N PHE A 248 -6.78 -59.90 11.77
CA PHE A 248 -6.67 -60.71 10.55
C PHE A 248 -7.90 -61.60 10.32
N LYS A 249 -8.49 -62.15 11.39
CA LYS A 249 -9.74 -62.91 11.29
C LYS A 249 -10.88 -62.04 10.74
N LEU A 250 -11.00 -60.80 11.20
CA LEU A 250 -12.00 -59.84 10.69
C LEU A 250 -11.74 -59.47 9.22
N LEU A 251 -10.48 -59.30 8.83
CA LEU A 251 -10.10 -59.13 7.42
C LEU A 251 -10.57 -60.33 6.57
N VAL A 252 -10.33 -61.55 7.06
CA VAL A 252 -10.79 -62.78 6.39
C VAL A 252 -12.31 -62.81 6.27
N GLU A 253 -13.03 -62.53 7.35
CA GLU A 253 -14.50 -62.50 7.36
C GLU A 253 -15.06 -61.50 6.34
N LYS A 254 -14.54 -60.27 6.32
CA LYS A 254 -15.01 -59.20 5.44
C LYS A 254 -14.66 -59.45 3.97
N LEU A 255 -13.56 -60.13 3.68
CA LEU A 255 -13.13 -60.44 2.31
C LEU A 255 -13.58 -61.82 1.80
N SER A 256 -14.08 -62.69 2.68
CA SER A 256 -14.59 -64.03 2.33
C SER A 256 -15.71 -63.98 1.25
N PRO A 257 -16.67 -63.03 1.28
CA PRO A 257 -17.65 -62.86 0.20
C PRO A 257 -17.05 -62.58 -1.18
N TYR A 258 -15.80 -62.12 -1.24
CA TYR A 258 -15.05 -61.83 -2.47
C TYR A 258 -14.07 -62.97 -2.82
N GLY A 259 -14.17 -64.10 -2.13
CA GLY A 259 -13.37 -65.30 -2.34
C GLY A 259 -11.98 -65.23 -1.74
N PHE A 260 -11.80 -64.50 -0.63
CA PHE A 260 -10.55 -64.57 0.14
C PHE A 260 -10.55 -65.80 1.05
N GLN A 261 -9.54 -66.65 0.90
CA GLN A 261 -9.35 -67.84 1.73
C GLN A 261 -7.87 -67.99 2.08
N VAL A 262 -7.57 -68.34 3.32
CA VAL A 262 -6.19 -68.52 3.78
C VAL A 262 -5.97 -70.00 4.07
N GLU A 263 -5.23 -70.66 3.19
CA GLU A 263 -4.84 -72.06 3.33
C GLU A 263 -3.46 -72.14 4.01
N GLY A 264 -3.38 -72.76 5.19
CA GLY A 264 -2.16 -72.84 5.99
C GLY A 264 -2.04 -71.76 7.07
N ALA A 265 -0.91 -71.76 7.79
CA ALA A 265 -0.66 -70.77 8.84
C ALA A 265 -0.28 -69.42 8.21
N ARG A 266 -0.99 -68.34 8.55
CA ARG A 266 -0.74 -66.99 8.01
C ARG A 266 0.71 -66.51 8.20
N ASP A 267 1.36 -66.94 9.29
CA ASP A 267 2.72 -66.55 9.65
C ASP A 267 3.79 -67.39 8.91
N ASP A 268 3.36 -68.40 8.14
CA ASP A 268 4.23 -69.11 7.20
C ASP A 268 4.48 -68.25 5.95
N VAL A 269 5.73 -67.78 5.84
CA VAL A 269 6.18 -66.91 4.75
C VAL A 269 6.09 -67.60 3.38
N ALA A 270 6.05 -68.94 3.31
CA ALA A 270 5.84 -69.67 2.06
C ALA A 270 4.43 -69.42 1.48
N VAL A 271 3.45 -69.11 2.33
CA VAL A 271 2.05 -68.86 1.94
C VAL A 271 1.83 -67.40 1.51
N TRP A 272 2.70 -66.48 1.93
CA TRP A 272 2.55 -65.04 1.69
C TRP A 272 2.38 -64.64 0.22
N PRO A 273 3.10 -65.21 -0.78
CA PRO A 273 2.86 -64.90 -2.19
C PRO A 273 1.43 -65.20 -2.63
N HIS A 274 0.84 -66.29 -2.13
CA HIS A 274 -0.54 -66.67 -2.47
C HIS A 274 -1.55 -65.72 -1.83
N ILE A 275 -1.38 -65.40 -0.54
CA ILE A 275 -2.23 -64.42 0.17
C ILE A 275 -2.16 -63.06 -0.56
N ARG A 276 -0.95 -62.61 -0.91
CA ARG A 276 -0.75 -61.34 -1.64
C ARG A 276 -1.49 -61.33 -2.97
N ALA A 277 -1.41 -62.42 -3.74
CA ALA A 277 -2.07 -62.54 -5.03
C ALA A 277 -3.60 -62.46 -4.89
N GLN A 278 -4.17 -63.13 -3.88
CA GLN A 278 -5.60 -63.03 -3.59
C GLN A 278 -6.01 -61.62 -3.18
N LEU A 279 -5.32 -60.99 -2.21
CA LEU A 279 -5.63 -59.64 -1.76
C LEU A 279 -5.52 -58.62 -2.90
N THR A 280 -4.49 -58.75 -3.77
CA THR A 280 -4.33 -57.90 -4.96
C THR A 280 -5.52 -58.02 -5.90
N ARG A 281 -5.94 -59.25 -6.23
CA ARG A 281 -7.10 -59.51 -7.09
C ARG A 281 -8.40 -58.99 -6.46
N ILE A 282 -8.57 -59.20 -5.16
CA ILE A 282 -9.80 -58.83 -4.47
C ILE A 282 -9.92 -57.31 -4.37
N PHE A 283 -8.91 -56.60 -3.86
CA PHE A 283 -8.99 -55.16 -3.74
C PHE A 283 -9.13 -54.45 -5.09
N SER A 284 -8.53 -54.98 -6.17
CA SER A 284 -8.71 -54.43 -7.52
C SER A 284 -10.09 -54.67 -8.15
N SER A 285 -10.95 -55.49 -7.53
CA SER A 285 -12.29 -55.79 -8.05
C SER A 285 -13.34 -54.70 -7.80
N ASN A 286 -13.14 -53.85 -6.80
CA ASN A 286 -14.06 -52.75 -6.43
C ASN A 286 -13.30 -51.45 -6.18
N THR A 287 -14.05 -50.33 -6.15
CA THR A 287 -13.51 -48.99 -5.95
C THR A 287 -13.00 -48.78 -4.52
N ARG A 288 -12.15 -47.78 -4.29
CA ARG A 288 -11.67 -47.45 -2.94
C ARG A 288 -12.81 -47.14 -1.98
N SER A 289 -13.81 -46.36 -2.39
CA SER A 289 -14.98 -46.02 -1.56
C SER A 289 -15.83 -47.23 -1.16
N HIS A 290 -15.92 -48.25 -2.02
CA HIS A 290 -16.58 -49.51 -1.66
C HIS A 290 -15.86 -50.22 -0.52
N TRP A 291 -14.53 -50.29 -0.59
CA TRP A 291 -13.71 -50.90 0.46
C TRP A 291 -13.76 -50.09 1.75
N GLU A 292 -13.68 -48.76 1.64
CA GLU A 292 -13.87 -47.86 2.79
C GLU A 292 -15.18 -48.16 3.50
N SER A 293 -16.31 -48.20 2.78
CA SER A 293 -17.62 -48.54 3.37
C SER A 293 -17.68 -49.97 3.95
N THR A 294 -16.91 -50.91 3.40
CA THR A 294 -16.91 -52.32 3.88
C THR A 294 -16.20 -52.46 5.23
N PHE A 295 -15.16 -51.65 5.44
CA PHE A 295 -14.26 -51.73 6.59
C PHE A 295 -14.47 -50.62 7.62
N ASP A 296 -15.21 -49.56 7.29
CA ASP A 296 -15.55 -48.50 8.23
C ASP A 296 -16.27 -49.04 9.47
N GLY A 297 -15.90 -48.51 10.64
CA GLY A 297 -16.37 -48.99 11.94
C GLY A 297 -15.91 -50.39 12.35
N THR A 298 -14.92 -51.00 11.67
CA THR A 298 -14.40 -52.34 12.00
C THR A 298 -12.93 -52.32 12.42
N ASP A 299 -12.53 -53.32 13.22
CA ASP A 299 -11.14 -53.52 13.63
C ASP A 299 -10.31 -54.36 12.62
N ALA A 300 -10.72 -54.42 11.35
CA ALA A 300 -9.99 -55.19 10.34
C ALA A 300 -8.68 -54.51 9.87
N CYS A 301 -8.39 -53.31 10.36
CA CYS A 301 -7.20 -52.51 10.02
C CYS A 301 -7.03 -52.28 8.51
N VAL A 302 -8.12 -51.93 7.80
CA VAL A 302 -8.08 -51.54 6.39
C VAL A 302 -8.60 -50.12 6.25
N THR A 303 -7.80 -49.24 5.63
CA THR A 303 -8.15 -47.82 5.44
C THR A 303 -7.87 -47.37 4.01
N PRO A 304 -8.60 -46.36 3.50
CA PRO A 304 -8.24 -45.71 2.24
C PRO A 304 -6.90 -44.97 2.37
N ILE A 305 -6.09 -44.98 1.31
CA ILE A 305 -4.96 -44.05 1.18
C ILE A 305 -5.49 -42.80 0.50
N LEU A 306 -5.51 -41.70 1.26
CA LEU A 306 -5.93 -40.39 0.77
C LEU A 306 -4.77 -39.68 0.07
N THR A 307 -5.10 -38.98 -1.01
CA THR A 307 -4.23 -37.95 -1.60
C THR A 307 -4.32 -36.66 -0.77
N GLN A 308 -3.38 -35.73 -0.98
CA GLN A 308 -3.41 -34.43 -0.29
C GLN A 308 -4.72 -33.66 -0.56
N GLN A 309 -5.20 -33.68 -1.81
CA GLN A 309 -6.44 -33.00 -2.21
C GLN A 309 -7.67 -33.59 -1.51
N GLU A 310 -7.69 -34.90 -1.32
CA GLU A 310 -8.78 -35.58 -0.61
C GLU A 310 -8.73 -35.32 0.89
N LEU A 311 -7.53 -35.26 1.49
CA LEU A 311 -7.36 -34.89 2.88
C LEU A 311 -7.87 -33.46 3.16
N GLU A 312 -7.54 -32.50 2.30
CA GLU A 312 -8.04 -31.13 2.39
C GLU A 312 -9.56 -31.05 2.20
N ALA A 313 -10.11 -31.78 1.22
CA ALA A 313 -11.55 -31.84 1.00
C ALA A 313 -12.32 -32.51 2.17
N SER A 314 -11.65 -33.36 2.97
CA SER A 314 -12.24 -34.03 4.13
C SER A 314 -12.46 -33.14 5.36
N ALA A 315 -12.16 -31.83 5.26
CA ALA A 315 -12.17 -30.88 6.37
C ALA A 315 -11.21 -31.29 7.50
N TYR A 316 -10.03 -31.83 7.15
CA TYR A 316 -9.01 -32.19 8.12
C TYR A 316 -8.55 -30.96 8.91
N ASP A 317 -8.74 -31.01 10.22
CA ASP A 317 -8.30 -29.97 11.17
C ASP A 317 -6.81 -30.15 11.47
N GLN A 318 -5.96 -29.32 10.85
CA GLN A 318 -4.52 -29.37 11.09
C GLN A 318 -4.18 -28.85 12.50
N ARG A 319 -3.72 -29.75 13.37
CA ARG A 319 -3.40 -29.45 14.78
C ARG A 319 -1.91 -29.37 15.06
N PRO A 320 -1.50 -28.60 16.09
CA PRO A 320 -0.14 -28.57 16.60
C PRO A 320 0.42 -29.97 16.93
N LEU A 321 1.74 -30.11 16.82
CA LEU A 321 2.45 -31.40 16.99
C LEU A 321 2.09 -32.12 18.29
N VAL A 322 1.90 -31.38 19.39
CA VAL A 322 1.40 -31.91 20.67
C VAL A 322 0.41 -30.93 21.30
N ARG A 323 -0.52 -31.44 22.12
CA ARG A 323 -1.47 -30.61 22.87
C ARG A 323 -1.10 -30.59 24.36
N LEU A 324 -0.82 -29.40 24.89
CA LEU A 324 -0.63 -29.17 26.32
C LEU A 324 -1.92 -28.61 26.93
N SER A 325 -2.31 -29.11 28.09
CA SER A 325 -3.60 -28.78 28.72
C SER A 325 -3.69 -27.38 29.29
N HIS A 326 -2.59 -26.82 29.80
CA HIS A 326 -2.57 -25.53 30.51
C HIS A 326 -1.70 -24.45 29.83
N SER A 327 -0.84 -24.85 28.90
CA SER A 327 0.07 -23.98 28.16
C SER A 327 0.06 -24.38 26.67
N PRO A 328 -1.08 -24.23 25.98
CA PRO A 328 -1.21 -24.67 24.59
C PRO A 328 -0.21 -23.93 23.70
N SER A 329 0.11 -24.52 22.54
CA SER A 329 0.79 -23.78 21.48
C SER A 329 -0.12 -22.68 20.93
N LEU A 330 0.44 -21.81 20.10
CA LEU A 330 -0.36 -20.98 19.21
C LEU A 330 -1.14 -21.88 18.22
N PRO A 331 -2.32 -21.46 17.75
CA PRO A 331 -3.07 -22.16 16.68
C PRO A 331 -2.22 -22.29 15.41
N ILE A 332 -2.48 -23.23 14.49
CA ILE A 332 -1.69 -23.32 13.24
C ILE A 332 -2.11 -22.23 12.25
N ALA A 333 -3.41 -22.08 11.99
CA ALA A 333 -3.95 -20.95 11.23
C ALA A 333 -3.88 -19.64 12.02
N ILE A 334 -3.99 -18.49 11.35
CA ILE A 334 -4.11 -17.17 11.98
C ILE A 334 -5.57 -16.68 11.87
N PRO A 335 -6.50 -17.06 12.76
CA PRO A 335 -7.78 -16.35 12.87
C PRO A 335 -7.63 -15.11 13.75
N GLN A 336 -8.39 -14.08 13.41
CA GLN A 336 -8.62 -12.91 14.26
C GLN A 336 -9.08 -13.34 15.66
N GLY A 337 -8.23 -13.16 16.68
CA GLY A 337 -8.68 -12.90 18.06
C GLY A 337 -9.00 -14.05 19.02
N ALA A 338 -8.56 -15.30 18.83
CA ALA A 338 -8.84 -16.38 19.80
C ALA A 338 -7.59 -17.12 20.35
N PRO A 339 -7.52 -17.43 21.67
CA PRO A 339 -6.54 -18.38 22.21
C PRO A 339 -7.04 -19.84 22.05
N GLY A 340 -6.35 -20.66 21.24
CA GLY A 340 -6.56 -22.11 21.15
C GLY A 340 -7.04 -22.65 19.78
N ILE A 341 -6.93 -23.98 19.62
CA ILE A 341 -6.68 -24.70 18.36
C ILE A 341 -7.94 -24.89 17.48
N ALA A 342 -8.05 -24.06 16.44
CA ALA A 342 -8.68 -24.40 15.16
C ALA A 342 -7.59 -24.32 14.06
N GLY A 343 -7.57 -25.27 13.11
CA GLY A 343 -6.66 -25.27 11.97
C GLY A 343 -7.41 -25.21 10.64
N ASP A 344 -7.22 -24.11 9.88
CA ASP A 344 -7.83 -23.89 8.55
C ASP A 344 -6.86 -24.16 7.38
N GLY A 345 -5.98 -25.17 7.48
CA GLY A 345 -5.29 -25.76 6.31
C GLY A 345 -3.79 -25.45 6.10
N TRP A 346 -3.28 -25.80 4.90
CA TRP A 346 -1.85 -25.83 4.50
C TRP A 346 -1.47 -24.70 3.55
N GLU A 347 -1.87 -23.46 3.88
CA GLU A 347 -1.56 -22.29 3.06
C GLU A 347 -0.11 -21.83 3.22
N PRO A 348 0.63 -21.61 2.12
CA PRO A 348 2.01 -21.13 2.18
C PRO A 348 2.07 -19.62 2.48
N ASP A 349 2.78 -19.24 3.55
CA ASP A 349 3.13 -17.85 3.85
C ASP A 349 4.66 -17.66 3.84
N PRO A 350 5.26 -17.28 2.69
CA PRO A 350 6.70 -17.16 2.57
C PRO A 350 7.24 -15.91 3.27
N LEU A 351 8.29 -16.07 4.08
CA LEU A 351 8.99 -14.96 4.72
C LEU A 351 9.99 -14.31 3.77
N LYS A 352 9.70 -13.06 3.39
CA LYS A 352 10.62 -12.24 2.58
C LYS A 352 11.82 -11.80 3.44
N PRO A 353 13.05 -11.82 2.90
CA PRO A 353 14.19 -11.21 3.57
C PRO A 353 13.88 -9.78 4.02
N GLY A 354 14.21 -9.46 5.27
CA GLY A 354 13.95 -8.15 5.90
C GLY A 354 12.52 -7.94 6.44
N GLN A 355 11.59 -8.88 6.19
CA GLN A 355 10.19 -8.75 6.64
C GLN A 355 10.09 -8.81 8.17
N GLY A 356 9.60 -7.74 8.79
CA GLY A 356 9.37 -7.67 10.24
C GLY A 356 10.63 -7.44 11.10
N GLY A 357 11.82 -7.39 10.49
CA GLY A 357 13.09 -7.22 11.22
C GLY A 357 13.15 -5.93 12.04
N ASP A 358 12.60 -4.83 11.51
CA ASP A 358 12.63 -3.52 12.18
C ASP A 358 11.83 -3.52 13.48
N LEU A 359 10.67 -4.21 13.49
CA LEU A 359 9.85 -4.37 14.67
C LEU A 359 10.59 -5.15 15.76
N ILE A 360 11.29 -6.22 15.39
CA ILE A 360 12.09 -7.00 16.34
C ILE A 360 13.30 -6.20 16.85
N LEU A 361 13.96 -5.42 16.00
CA LEU A 361 15.05 -4.55 16.43
C LEU A 361 14.57 -3.50 17.44
N GLU A 362 13.39 -2.94 17.23
CA GLU A 362 12.76 -2.07 18.22
C GLU A 362 12.40 -2.83 19.51
N GLU A 363 11.77 -4.00 19.42
CA GLU A 363 11.32 -4.77 20.59
C GLU A 363 12.48 -5.32 21.43
N TRP A 364 13.49 -5.91 20.79
CA TRP A 364 14.59 -6.57 21.46
C TRP A 364 15.66 -5.58 21.94
N MET A 365 15.92 -4.54 21.13
CA MET A 365 17.07 -3.64 21.29
C MET A 365 16.68 -2.20 21.63
N GLY A 366 15.43 -1.79 21.39
CA GLY A 366 15.01 -0.38 21.42
C GLY A 366 15.57 0.43 20.25
N TRP A 367 16.11 -0.22 19.22
CA TRP A 367 16.81 0.44 18.13
C TRP A 367 15.84 1.05 17.12
N LYS A 368 16.18 2.25 16.64
CA LYS A 368 15.43 2.99 15.63
C LYS A 368 16.21 3.07 14.33
N CYS A 369 15.58 2.63 13.24
CA CYS A 369 16.15 2.76 11.90
C CYS A 369 16.40 4.24 11.58
N GLY A 370 17.58 4.57 11.05
CA GLY A 370 18.00 5.95 10.79
C GLY A 370 18.75 6.61 11.95
N HIS A 371 18.75 6.01 13.14
CA HIS A 371 19.48 6.48 14.31
C HIS A 371 20.51 5.43 14.78
N ASP A 372 20.04 4.26 15.19
CA ASP A 372 20.87 3.21 15.78
C ASP A 372 21.41 2.24 14.72
N TYR A 373 20.63 2.02 13.65
CA TYR A 373 21.01 1.20 12.51
C TYR A 373 20.42 1.73 11.20
N HIS A 374 20.99 1.29 10.08
CA HIS A 374 20.52 1.62 8.75
C HIS A 374 20.48 0.34 7.90
N HIS A 375 19.47 0.24 7.04
CA HIS A 375 19.49 -0.72 5.94
C HIS A 375 20.50 -0.27 4.87
N THR A 376 21.19 -1.19 4.22
CA THR A 376 22.05 -0.89 3.07
C THR A 376 21.84 -1.95 2.00
N ALA A 377 22.41 -1.75 0.80
CA ALA A 377 22.45 -2.82 -0.21
C ALA A 377 23.21 -4.08 0.28
N HIS A 378 23.95 -3.96 1.39
CA HIS A 378 24.67 -5.04 2.05
C HIS A 378 24.02 -5.44 3.39
N GLY A 379 22.73 -5.13 3.59
CA GLY A 379 22.00 -5.44 4.82
C GLY A 379 22.18 -4.39 5.91
N VAL A 380 21.76 -4.73 7.13
CA VAL A 380 21.73 -3.83 8.27
C VAL A 380 23.13 -3.59 8.83
N VAL A 381 23.42 -2.31 9.10
CA VAL A 381 24.65 -1.82 9.73
C VAL A 381 24.32 -0.85 10.87
N LYS A 382 25.19 -0.78 11.89
CA LYS A 382 25.05 0.11 13.07
C LYS A 382 25.51 1.55 12.74
N GLY A 383 24.85 2.59 13.25
CA GLY A 383 25.28 3.99 13.08
C GLY A 383 26.53 4.33 13.93
N ALA A 384 27.50 5.19 13.56
CA ALA A 384 27.60 6.16 12.48
C ALA A 384 29.05 6.30 11.93
N LYS A 385 29.23 6.28 10.59
CA LYS A 385 30.13 7.18 9.85
C LYS A 385 29.81 7.19 8.35
N LYS A 386 29.77 8.42 7.83
CA LYS A 386 29.78 8.93 6.44
C LYS A 386 29.66 7.93 5.28
N SER A 387 28.66 8.24 4.44
CA SER A 387 28.46 7.85 3.04
C SER A 387 28.25 6.36 2.75
N ASP A 388 27.03 5.89 2.95
CA ASP A 388 26.24 5.40 1.82
C ASP A 388 24.74 5.43 2.16
N VAL A 389 23.97 5.93 1.21
CA VAL A 389 22.54 6.24 1.28
C VAL A 389 21.76 4.93 1.23
N THR A 390 20.83 4.69 2.16
CA THR A 390 19.70 3.79 1.89
C THR A 390 19.06 4.30 0.61
N ALA A 391 19.13 3.56 -0.49
CA ALA A 391 18.54 4.01 -1.75
C ALA A 391 17.10 4.49 -1.47
N TYR A 392 16.88 5.78 -1.71
CA TYR A 392 15.61 6.43 -1.52
C TYR A 392 14.56 5.69 -2.36
N TYR A 393 13.39 5.39 -1.79
CA TYR A 393 12.36 4.58 -2.46
C TYR A 393 10.98 5.24 -2.30
N ILE A 394 10.54 5.95 -3.34
CA ILE A 394 9.30 6.75 -3.35
C ILE A 394 8.09 5.98 -2.79
N PRO A 395 7.79 4.73 -3.19
CA PRO A 395 6.62 4.02 -2.67
C PRO A 395 6.66 3.73 -1.16
N ARG A 396 7.85 3.48 -0.58
CA ARG A 396 7.99 3.34 0.88
C ARG A 396 7.82 4.67 1.58
N GLU A 397 8.45 5.72 1.08
CA GLU A 397 8.30 7.07 1.64
C GLU A 397 6.85 7.56 1.57
N THR A 398 6.14 7.23 0.48
CA THR A 398 4.70 7.48 0.33
C THR A 398 3.88 6.80 1.42
N ARG A 399 4.17 5.53 1.72
CA ARG A 399 3.50 4.81 2.83
C ARG A 399 3.75 5.51 4.17
N THR A 400 4.99 5.96 4.42
CA THR A 400 5.32 6.72 5.63
C THR A 400 4.50 8.00 5.72
N VAL A 401 4.38 8.76 4.63
CA VAL A 401 3.56 9.99 4.57
C VAL A 401 2.08 9.67 4.81
N LEU A 402 1.53 8.59 4.23
CA LEU A 402 0.15 8.17 4.50
C LEU A 402 -0.07 7.85 5.99
N MET A 403 0.78 7.01 6.58
CA MET A 403 0.60 6.57 7.95
C MET A 403 0.84 7.72 8.93
N GLN A 404 2.03 8.32 8.92
CA GLN A 404 2.46 9.29 9.93
C GLN A 404 1.95 10.71 9.62
N GLY A 405 1.94 11.07 8.34
CA GLY A 405 1.58 12.42 7.89
C GLY A 405 0.07 12.65 7.75
N LEU A 406 -0.76 11.59 7.66
CA LEU A 406 -2.21 11.71 7.46
C LEU A 406 -3.04 10.92 8.49
N LEU A 407 -2.82 9.62 8.65
CA LEU A 407 -3.69 8.75 9.46
C LEU A 407 -3.41 8.82 10.97
N GLU A 408 -2.16 9.05 11.35
CA GLU A 408 -1.72 9.21 12.74
C GLU A 408 -1.59 10.68 13.13
N HIS A 409 -1.90 11.58 12.20
CA HIS A 409 -1.61 12.99 12.36
C HIS A 409 -2.48 13.63 13.46
N PRO A 410 -1.89 14.32 14.46
CA PRO A 410 -2.64 14.86 15.58
C PRO A 410 -3.73 15.87 15.23
N GLN A 411 -3.66 16.52 14.06
CA GLN A 411 -4.66 17.50 13.62
C GLN A 411 -5.75 16.88 12.75
N HIS A 412 -5.66 15.58 12.44
CA HIS A 412 -6.62 14.84 11.63
C HIS A 412 -7.45 13.90 12.50
N LYS A 413 -8.16 14.49 13.49
CA LYS A 413 -8.84 13.78 14.58
C LYS A 413 -10.21 13.19 14.22
N GLY A 414 -10.71 13.45 13.01
CA GLY A 414 -12.07 13.11 12.58
C GLY A 414 -12.21 11.76 11.86
N LEU A 415 -11.08 11.10 11.58
CA LEU A 415 -11.04 9.88 10.77
C LEU A 415 -11.76 8.68 11.44
N PRO A 416 -12.40 7.79 10.65
CA PRO A 416 -12.98 6.55 11.14
C PRO A 416 -11.98 5.65 11.87
N GLY A 417 -12.43 4.92 12.89
CA GLY A 417 -11.54 4.07 13.72
C GLY A 417 -10.80 2.98 12.94
N GLU A 418 -11.41 2.48 11.87
CA GLU A 418 -10.84 1.45 10.98
C GLU A 418 -9.89 2.01 9.93
N ALA A 419 -9.71 3.34 9.83
CA ALA A 419 -8.92 3.97 8.78
C ALA A 419 -7.47 3.46 8.72
N LYS A 420 -6.83 3.26 9.88
CA LYS A 420 -5.47 2.71 9.96
C LYS A 420 -5.41 1.26 9.48
N THR A 421 -6.38 0.44 9.87
CA THR A 421 -6.47 -0.96 9.44
C THR A 421 -6.72 -1.06 7.94
N PHE A 422 -7.52 -0.14 7.38
CA PHE A 422 -7.85 -0.15 5.95
C PHE A 422 -6.68 0.33 5.09
N ALA A 423 -5.72 1.07 5.65
CA ALA A 423 -4.49 1.44 4.96
C ALA A 423 -3.60 0.23 4.60
N GLU A 424 -3.75 -0.90 5.29
CA GLU A 424 -3.04 -2.15 4.97
C GLU A 424 -3.48 -2.75 3.63
N TYR A 425 -4.66 -2.39 3.12
CA TYR A 425 -5.16 -2.81 1.81
C TYR A 425 -4.59 -1.97 0.66
N ILE A 426 -3.86 -0.90 0.97
CA ILE A 426 -3.27 -0.02 -0.05
C ILE A 426 -1.85 -0.48 -0.34
N THR A 427 -1.53 -0.70 -1.61
CA THR A 427 -0.18 -1.00 -2.08
C THR A 427 0.34 0.16 -2.91
N PHE A 428 1.49 0.70 -2.53
CA PHE A 428 2.23 1.67 -3.34
C PHE A 428 3.29 0.95 -4.18
N GLU A 429 3.32 1.26 -5.46
CA GLU A 429 4.33 0.80 -6.42
C GLU A 429 4.82 1.97 -7.28
N GLY A 430 5.85 1.78 -8.08
CA GLY A 430 6.38 2.82 -8.98
C GLY A 430 7.90 2.85 -9.00
N SER A 431 8.46 3.87 -9.64
CA SER A 431 9.90 4.03 -9.73
C SER A 431 10.52 4.34 -8.37
N PRO A 432 11.76 3.87 -8.10
CA PRO A 432 12.39 4.08 -6.81
C PRO A 432 12.82 5.54 -6.59
N ASN A 433 13.27 6.21 -7.65
CA ASN A 433 13.89 7.53 -7.61
C ASN A 433 13.00 8.58 -8.28
N PRO A 434 13.05 9.86 -7.83
CA PRO A 434 12.27 10.94 -8.45
C PRO A 434 12.74 11.20 -9.87
N CYS A 435 11.81 11.39 -10.81
CA CYS A 435 12.11 11.63 -12.23
C CYS A 435 12.14 13.13 -12.59
N LEU A 436 11.36 13.98 -11.90
CA LEU A 436 11.25 15.41 -12.15
C LEU A 436 12.21 16.21 -11.26
N PRO A 437 12.88 17.26 -11.77
CA PRO A 437 13.74 18.13 -10.96
C PRO A 437 12.91 19.12 -10.13
N ILE A 438 12.20 18.59 -9.14
CA ILE A 438 11.46 19.33 -8.13
C ILE A 438 11.95 18.85 -6.77
N ASN A 439 12.35 19.77 -5.88
CA ASN A 439 12.91 19.42 -4.58
C ASN A 439 11.83 18.94 -3.60
N TRP A 440 10.62 19.49 -3.68
CA TRP A 440 9.47 19.05 -2.91
C TRP A 440 9.05 17.64 -3.32
N ARG A 441 8.74 16.78 -2.33
CA ARG A 441 8.33 15.39 -2.57
C ARG A 441 6.90 15.27 -3.10
N LEU A 442 6.67 15.79 -4.31
CA LEU A 442 5.33 15.90 -4.91
C LEU A 442 4.73 14.55 -5.30
N ALA A 443 5.56 13.55 -5.63
CA ALA A 443 5.09 12.21 -5.93
C ALA A 443 4.48 11.56 -4.67
N GLU A 444 5.18 11.66 -3.56
CA GLU A 444 4.74 11.17 -2.26
C GLU A 444 3.51 11.93 -1.75
N SER A 445 3.44 13.25 -1.95
CA SER A 445 2.31 14.06 -1.50
C SER A 445 1.01 13.68 -2.21
N VAL A 446 1.00 13.60 -3.54
CA VAL A 446 -0.20 13.26 -4.30
C VAL A 446 -0.61 11.79 -4.10
N ALA A 447 0.36 10.87 -4.06
CA ALA A 447 0.08 9.45 -3.91
C ALA A 447 -0.45 9.12 -2.50
N SER A 448 0.09 9.75 -1.44
CA SER A 448 -0.42 9.56 -0.08
C SER A 448 -1.82 10.17 0.11
N LEU A 449 -2.12 11.31 -0.51
CA LEU A 449 -3.48 11.88 -0.55
C LEU A 449 -4.47 10.95 -1.25
N LYS A 450 -4.08 10.35 -2.39
CA LYS A 450 -4.86 9.29 -3.05
C LYS A 450 -5.00 8.05 -2.16
N GLY A 451 -3.99 7.73 -1.35
CA GLY A 451 -4.08 6.70 -0.31
C GLY A 451 -5.17 7.01 0.72
N LEU A 452 -5.22 8.24 1.23
CA LEU A 452 -6.27 8.68 2.14
C LEU A 452 -7.67 8.61 1.49
N GLU A 453 -7.79 9.02 0.22
CA GLU A 453 -9.03 8.89 -0.56
C GLU A 453 -9.48 7.43 -0.64
N ALA A 454 -8.57 6.50 -0.93
CA ALA A 454 -8.84 5.06 -0.98
C ALA A 454 -9.27 4.49 0.37
N VAL A 455 -8.64 4.93 1.48
CA VAL A 455 -9.04 4.53 2.84
C VAL A 455 -10.48 4.96 3.12
N LEU A 456 -10.78 6.25 2.93
CA LEU A 456 -12.11 6.80 3.22
C LEU A 456 -13.19 6.19 2.32
N LEU A 457 -12.87 5.99 1.03
CA LEU A 457 -13.76 5.29 0.10
C LEU A 457 -14.02 3.85 0.54
N SER A 458 -13.01 3.13 1.02
CA SER A 458 -13.15 1.77 1.53
C SER A 458 -14.02 1.71 2.79
N VAL A 459 -13.87 2.68 3.70
CA VAL A 459 -14.76 2.81 4.88
C VAL A 459 -16.20 3.06 4.44
N LEU A 460 -16.41 3.99 3.50
CA LEU A 460 -17.74 4.27 2.96
C LEU A 460 -18.35 3.01 2.32
N ILE A 461 -17.59 2.29 1.49
CA ILE A 461 -18.07 1.07 0.84
C ILE A 461 -18.47 0.02 1.88
N LYS A 462 -17.66 -0.15 2.93
CA LYS A 462 -17.95 -1.08 4.02
C LYS A 462 -19.21 -0.73 4.76
N ARG A 463 -19.35 0.54 5.18
CA ARG A 463 -20.47 0.99 6.02
C ARG A 463 -21.76 1.15 5.23
N LYS A 464 -21.70 1.53 3.96
CA LYS A 464 -22.89 1.71 3.10
C LYS A 464 -23.37 0.40 2.47
N TYR A 465 -22.46 -0.42 1.95
CA TYR A 465 -22.80 -1.57 1.11
C TYR A 465 -22.48 -2.92 1.77
N GLY A 466 -21.83 -2.95 2.94
CA GLY A 466 -21.41 -4.19 3.61
C GLY A 466 -20.25 -4.93 2.93
N GLN A 467 -19.65 -4.33 1.88
CA GLN A 467 -18.61 -4.93 1.04
C GLN A 467 -17.21 -4.39 1.37
N GLY A 468 -16.16 -5.08 0.92
CA GLY A 468 -14.77 -4.65 1.14
C GLY A 468 -14.29 -4.72 2.60
N PRO A 469 -13.13 -4.10 2.92
CA PRO A 469 -12.25 -3.33 2.02
C PRO A 469 -11.65 -4.22 0.92
N PHE A 470 -11.40 -3.63 -0.25
CA PHE A 470 -10.74 -4.30 -1.36
C PHE A 470 -9.28 -3.83 -1.46
N PRO A 471 -8.34 -4.65 -1.96
CA PRO A 471 -7.00 -4.19 -2.27
C PRO A 471 -7.04 -2.99 -3.24
N VAL A 472 -6.17 -2.00 -3.03
CA VAL A 472 -6.03 -0.84 -3.92
C VAL A 472 -4.56 -0.64 -4.25
N THR A 473 -4.22 -0.63 -5.53
CA THR A 473 -2.87 -0.31 -5.99
C THR A 473 -2.80 1.16 -6.41
N ILE A 474 -1.77 1.86 -5.93
CA ILE A 474 -1.47 3.25 -6.29
C ILE A 474 -0.04 3.29 -6.82
N ASN A 475 0.09 3.56 -8.12
CA ASN A 475 1.40 3.74 -8.74
C ASN A 475 1.86 5.20 -8.58
N THR A 476 3.01 5.44 -7.96
CA THR A 476 3.53 6.77 -7.63
C THR A 476 4.00 7.55 -8.86
N ASP A 477 4.36 6.88 -9.95
CA ASP A 477 4.64 7.53 -11.24
C ASP A 477 3.34 8.01 -11.87
N HIS A 478 2.31 7.16 -11.86
CA HIS A 478 0.98 7.49 -12.38
C HIS A 478 0.34 8.64 -11.59
N ALA A 479 0.42 8.61 -10.25
CA ALA A 479 -0.19 9.60 -9.39
C ALA A 479 0.32 11.03 -9.67
N GLN A 480 1.57 11.19 -10.10
CA GLN A 480 2.13 12.49 -10.47
C GLN A 480 1.40 13.14 -11.67
N LEU A 481 0.85 12.34 -12.59
CA LEU A 481 0.11 12.87 -13.72
C LEU A 481 -1.18 13.59 -13.29
N PHE A 482 -1.72 13.25 -12.11
CA PHE A 482 -2.97 13.83 -11.61
C PHE A 482 -2.87 15.35 -11.44
N PHE A 483 -1.80 15.81 -10.78
CA PHE A 483 -1.64 17.24 -10.45
C PHE A 483 -1.26 18.12 -11.64
N MET A 484 -1.09 17.51 -12.81
CA MET A 484 -0.85 18.18 -14.08
C MET A 484 -1.82 17.72 -15.16
N SER A 485 -2.93 17.06 -14.79
CA SER A 485 -3.81 16.36 -15.75
C SER A 485 -4.37 17.27 -16.84
N ALA A 486 -4.78 18.51 -16.53
CA ALA A 486 -5.18 19.50 -17.53
C ALA A 486 -4.09 19.88 -18.55
N LEU A 487 -2.81 19.71 -18.22
CA LEU A 487 -1.67 19.95 -19.13
C LEU A 487 -1.35 18.74 -20.01
N LEU A 488 -1.99 17.59 -19.76
CA LEU A 488 -1.73 16.31 -20.42
C LEU A 488 -2.85 15.86 -21.36
N VAL A 489 -3.95 16.60 -21.43
CA VAL A 489 -5.09 16.25 -22.28
C VAL A 489 -4.74 16.38 -23.75
N GLU A 490 -5.19 15.40 -24.53
CA GLU A 490 -5.24 15.49 -25.98
C GLU A 490 -6.67 15.39 -26.46
N VAL A 491 -7.02 16.20 -27.44
CA VAL A 491 -8.32 16.21 -28.09
C VAL A 491 -8.13 15.76 -29.53
N ASN A 492 -8.93 14.78 -29.97
CA ASN A 492 -8.76 14.03 -31.21
C ASN A 492 -7.33 13.48 -31.37
N PRO A 493 -6.90 12.60 -30.46
CA PRO A 493 -5.52 12.11 -30.43
C PRO A 493 -5.20 11.23 -31.65
N ASP A 494 -4.05 11.45 -32.29
CA ASP A 494 -3.45 10.48 -33.21
C ASP A 494 -2.74 9.39 -32.40
N LEU A 495 -3.37 8.22 -32.33
CA LEU A 495 -2.89 7.10 -31.52
C LEU A 495 -1.64 6.41 -32.09
N SER A 496 -1.26 6.71 -33.33
CA SER A 496 0.01 6.25 -33.91
C SER A 496 1.21 7.03 -33.37
N GLN A 497 0.97 8.20 -32.76
CA GLN A 497 1.99 9.07 -32.22
C GLN A 497 2.18 8.88 -30.70
N PRO A 498 3.40 9.14 -30.18
CA PRO A 498 3.63 9.30 -28.75
C PRO A 498 2.69 10.34 -28.13
N ILE A 499 2.57 10.32 -26.80
CA ILE A 499 1.74 11.29 -26.07
C ILE A 499 2.30 12.70 -26.29
N GLN A 500 1.51 13.53 -26.98
CA GLN A 500 1.71 14.91 -27.33
C GLN A 500 0.53 15.75 -26.82
N PRO A 501 0.57 16.17 -25.53
CA PRO A 501 -0.50 16.97 -24.96
C PRO A 501 -0.81 18.20 -25.79
N THR A 502 -2.10 18.51 -25.97
CA THR A 502 -2.54 19.72 -26.66
C THR A 502 -2.32 20.91 -25.71
N PRO A 503 -1.56 21.95 -26.11
CA PRO A 503 -1.36 23.11 -25.25
C PRO A 503 -2.70 23.73 -24.81
N ILE A 504 -2.82 24.09 -23.53
CA ILE A 504 -4.07 24.61 -22.93
C ILE A 504 -4.68 25.80 -23.72
N ARG A 505 -3.83 26.62 -24.35
CA ARG A 505 -4.30 27.74 -25.19
C ARG A 505 -4.86 27.28 -26.53
N GLU A 506 -4.21 26.32 -27.17
CA GLU A 506 -4.72 25.71 -28.40
C GLU A 506 -6.07 25.02 -28.15
N LEU A 507 -6.28 24.47 -26.94
CA LEU A 507 -7.61 23.95 -26.55
C LEU A 507 -8.69 25.03 -26.62
N THR A 508 -8.35 26.26 -26.23
CA THR A 508 -9.30 27.39 -26.22
C THR A 508 -9.55 27.96 -27.62
N GLU A 509 -8.58 27.85 -28.54
CA GLU A 509 -8.67 28.39 -29.90
C GLU A 509 -9.21 27.36 -30.90
N LYS A 510 -8.58 26.19 -31.00
CA LYS A 510 -8.89 25.13 -31.98
C LYS A 510 -10.23 24.46 -31.72
N TYR A 511 -10.64 24.38 -30.46
CA TYR A 511 -11.89 23.74 -30.03
C TYR A 511 -12.88 24.75 -29.44
N ALA A 512 -12.77 26.03 -29.80
CA ALA A 512 -13.64 27.11 -29.32
C ALA A 512 -15.14 26.85 -29.59
N THR A 513 -15.46 26.07 -30.63
CA THR A 513 -16.84 25.64 -30.94
C THR A 513 -17.43 24.71 -29.88
N HIS A 514 -16.59 23.87 -29.25
CA HIS A 514 -16.98 22.93 -28.20
C HIS A 514 -16.82 23.54 -26.80
N PHE A 515 -15.78 24.38 -26.62
CA PHE A 515 -15.47 25.07 -25.38
C PHE A 515 -15.40 26.58 -25.63
N PRO A 516 -16.55 27.29 -25.60
CA PRO A 516 -16.58 28.72 -25.87
C PRO A 516 -15.56 29.48 -25.02
N ASN A 517 -14.79 30.38 -25.64
CA ASN A 517 -13.77 31.14 -24.93
C ASN A 517 -14.43 32.07 -23.89
N ARG A 518 -14.10 31.88 -22.62
CA ARG A 518 -14.58 32.68 -21.47
C ARG A 518 -13.51 33.58 -20.86
N ASP A 519 -12.39 33.80 -21.55
CA ASP A 519 -11.40 34.82 -21.20
C ASP A 519 -11.90 36.22 -21.61
N LEU A 520 -12.93 36.70 -20.89
CA LEU A 520 -13.61 37.98 -21.17
C LEU A 520 -12.68 39.20 -21.07
N HIS A 521 -11.54 39.05 -20.42
CA HIS A 521 -10.59 40.12 -20.18
C HIS A 521 -9.26 39.91 -20.88
N GLN A 522 -9.13 38.90 -21.74
CA GLN A 522 -7.90 38.63 -22.50
C GLN A 522 -6.68 38.59 -21.56
N MET A 523 -6.77 37.84 -20.47
CA MET A 523 -5.83 37.92 -19.35
C MET A 523 -4.36 37.69 -19.75
N ALA A 524 -4.13 37.00 -20.86
CA ALA A 524 -2.81 36.60 -21.30
C ALA A 524 -2.57 36.79 -22.81
N SER A 525 -3.22 37.79 -23.41
CA SER A 525 -3.15 38.09 -24.85
C SER A 525 -1.80 38.63 -25.31
N SER A 526 -0.99 39.24 -24.44
CA SER A 526 0.36 39.73 -24.74
C SER A 526 1.39 39.20 -23.72
N PRO A 527 2.70 39.22 -24.04
CA PRO A 527 3.75 38.94 -23.05
C PRO A 527 3.68 39.88 -21.83
N PHE A 528 3.43 41.17 -22.05
CA PHE A 528 3.28 42.17 -20.98
C PHE A 528 2.15 41.80 -20.01
N ARG A 529 0.99 41.41 -20.54
CA ARG A 529 -0.16 40.98 -19.71
C ARG A 529 0.12 39.68 -18.95
N LYS A 530 0.98 38.80 -19.47
CA LYS A 530 1.43 37.60 -18.73
C LYS A 530 2.37 37.95 -17.58
N ALA A 531 3.25 38.94 -17.77
CA ALA A 531 4.25 39.34 -16.80
C ALA A 531 3.67 39.91 -15.50
N VAL A 532 2.42 40.36 -15.49
CA VAL A 532 1.74 40.78 -14.24
C VAL A 532 1.65 39.64 -13.21
N THR A 533 1.64 38.38 -13.65
CA THR A 533 1.57 37.21 -12.76
C THR A 533 2.96 36.63 -12.57
N ASN A 534 3.68 37.14 -11.57
CA ASN A 534 5.08 36.81 -11.37
C ASN A 534 5.61 37.28 -10.00
N ILE A 535 6.81 36.83 -9.63
CA ILE A 535 7.52 37.32 -8.45
C ILE A 535 8.53 38.39 -8.86
N TYR A 536 8.53 39.51 -8.14
CA TYR A 536 9.48 40.60 -8.34
C TYR A 536 10.15 41.00 -7.02
N LYS A 537 11.39 41.48 -7.12
CA LYS A 537 12.15 41.96 -5.98
C LYS A 537 11.72 43.38 -5.62
N THR A 538 11.63 43.67 -4.33
CA THR A 538 11.23 44.98 -3.79
C THR A 538 12.44 45.77 -3.27
N ARG A 539 12.26 47.07 -3.00
CA ARG A 539 13.32 48.00 -2.56
C ARG A 539 14.10 47.51 -1.34
N ASP A 540 13.41 46.85 -0.42
CA ASP A 540 13.93 46.32 0.84
C ASP A 540 14.59 44.93 0.71
N ASN A 541 14.92 44.51 -0.53
CA ASN A 541 15.49 43.19 -0.86
C ASN A 541 14.60 42.00 -0.48
N ARG A 542 13.32 42.24 -0.22
CA ARG A 542 12.30 41.18 -0.14
C ARG A 542 11.77 40.86 -1.55
N PHE A 543 10.86 39.89 -1.60
CA PHE A 543 10.19 39.50 -2.83
C PHE A 543 8.69 39.59 -2.64
N PHE A 544 8.01 39.98 -3.71
CA PHE A 544 6.58 40.20 -3.74
C PHE A 544 5.98 39.52 -4.98
N HIS A 545 4.96 38.70 -4.75
CA HIS A 545 4.26 37.99 -5.81
C HIS A 545 2.99 38.75 -6.21
N LEU A 546 2.98 39.28 -7.43
CA LEU A 546 1.85 39.95 -8.06
C LEU A 546 1.07 38.94 -8.91
N HIS A 547 -0.26 39.01 -8.93
CA HIS A 547 -1.09 38.13 -9.76
C HIS A 547 -2.16 38.92 -10.52
N GLY A 548 -2.31 38.62 -11.82
CA GLY A 548 -3.27 39.25 -12.72
C GLY A 548 -4.69 38.68 -12.63
N SER A 549 -4.86 37.50 -12.04
CA SER A 549 -6.14 36.78 -12.00
C SER A 549 -6.71 36.57 -13.42
N LEU A 550 -8.02 36.34 -13.55
CA LEU A 550 -8.70 36.30 -14.84
C LEU A 550 -8.95 37.70 -15.44
N ASN A 551 -8.50 38.77 -14.78
CA ASN A 551 -8.59 40.14 -15.27
C ASN A 551 -7.39 40.94 -14.75
N PRO A 552 -6.33 41.13 -15.56
CA PRO A 552 -5.10 41.76 -15.09
C PRO A 552 -5.20 43.29 -15.00
N ASN A 553 -6.23 43.90 -15.59
CA ASN A 553 -6.35 45.36 -15.68
C ASN A 553 -6.34 46.05 -14.30
N PRO A 554 -7.04 45.56 -13.25
CA PRO A 554 -6.99 46.15 -11.92
C PRO A 554 -5.59 46.08 -11.28
N SER A 555 -4.87 44.96 -11.43
CA SER A 555 -3.50 44.81 -10.93
C SER A 555 -2.53 45.75 -11.66
N LEU A 556 -2.64 45.85 -12.99
CA LEU A 556 -1.84 46.77 -13.81
C LEU A 556 -2.09 48.23 -13.42
N ALA A 557 -3.36 48.64 -13.30
CA ALA A 557 -3.72 49.99 -12.90
C ALA A 557 -3.23 50.33 -11.47
N ALA A 558 -3.31 49.39 -10.53
CA ALA A 558 -2.84 49.57 -9.16
C ALA A 558 -1.32 49.83 -9.09
N ILE A 559 -0.54 49.22 -9.99
CA ILE A 559 0.90 49.49 -10.12
C ILE A 559 1.19 50.65 -11.08
N GLY A 560 0.19 51.34 -11.63
CA GLY A 560 0.38 52.54 -12.47
C GLY A 560 0.71 52.24 -13.94
N PHE A 561 0.43 51.03 -14.42
CA PHE A 561 0.56 50.69 -15.83
C PHE A 561 -0.76 50.83 -16.60
N GLY A 562 -0.65 51.00 -17.92
CA GLY A 562 -1.78 50.88 -18.84
C GLY A 562 -2.27 49.43 -18.96
N GLN A 563 -3.31 49.20 -19.77
CA GLN A 563 -3.87 47.86 -19.95
C GLN A 563 -2.95 46.91 -20.71
N ASP A 564 -2.09 47.43 -21.59
CA ASP A 564 -1.10 46.65 -22.32
C ASP A 564 0.08 47.54 -22.74
N ASP A 565 1.16 46.92 -23.18
CA ASP A 565 2.30 47.58 -23.83
C ASP A 565 2.56 46.92 -25.19
N PRO A 566 2.11 47.54 -26.31
CA PRO A 566 2.24 46.94 -27.63
C PRO A 566 3.68 46.91 -28.13
N GLU A 567 4.62 47.65 -27.54
CA GLU A 567 6.03 47.63 -27.94
C GLU A 567 6.74 46.34 -27.47
N ILE A 568 6.22 45.70 -26.43
CA ILE A 568 6.78 44.47 -25.86
C ILE A 568 6.24 43.25 -26.62
N LYS A 569 7.11 42.62 -27.42
CA LYS A 569 6.76 41.49 -28.29
C LYS A 569 7.20 40.12 -27.78
N ASP A 570 8.19 40.08 -26.88
CA ASP A 570 8.77 38.85 -26.33
C ASP A 570 8.60 38.76 -24.80
N THR A 571 8.88 37.58 -24.26
CA THR A 571 8.63 37.31 -22.83
C THR A 571 9.70 37.94 -21.95
N GLU A 572 10.95 37.92 -22.40
CA GLU A 572 12.11 38.36 -21.64
C GLU A 572 12.09 39.88 -21.42
N SER A 573 11.78 40.66 -22.46
CA SER A 573 11.63 42.11 -22.35
C SER A 573 10.43 42.53 -21.48
N SER A 574 9.40 41.68 -21.41
CA SER A 574 8.17 41.97 -20.67
C SER A 574 8.33 42.08 -19.16
N TRP A 575 9.38 41.48 -18.58
CA TRP A 575 9.61 41.51 -17.13
C TRP A 575 10.23 42.82 -16.63
N VAL A 576 11.01 43.48 -17.48
CA VAL A 576 11.84 44.65 -17.10
C VAL A 576 11.01 45.81 -16.54
N PRO A 577 9.86 46.21 -17.13
CA PRO A 577 9.03 47.27 -16.56
C PRO A 577 8.53 46.93 -15.16
N PHE A 578 8.08 45.68 -14.94
CA PHE A 578 7.58 45.23 -13.64
C PHE A 578 8.69 45.18 -12.60
N MET A 579 9.89 44.70 -12.95
CA MET A 579 11.05 44.73 -12.04
C MET A 579 11.34 46.14 -11.54
N ARG A 580 11.49 47.09 -12.48
CA ARG A 580 11.75 48.50 -12.14
C ARG A 580 10.65 49.06 -11.24
N ARG A 581 9.39 48.80 -11.60
CA ARG A 581 8.25 49.36 -10.87
C ARG A 581 8.11 48.78 -9.46
N ILE A 582 8.23 47.46 -9.29
CA ILE A 582 8.08 46.83 -7.98
C ILE A 582 9.27 47.15 -7.07
N GLU A 583 10.47 47.37 -7.62
CA GLU A 583 11.67 47.76 -6.86
C GLU A 583 11.62 49.20 -6.31
N GLU A 584 10.69 50.05 -6.77
CA GLU A 584 10.55 51.43 -6.26
C GLU A 584 10.08 51.50 -4.81
N GLU A 585 9.34 50.50 -4.33
CA GLU A 585 8.76 50.46 -2.98
C GLU A 585 9.07 49.15 -2.23
N ASN A 586 8.82 49.13 -0.92
CA ASN A 586 9.05 47.94 -0.08
C ASN A 586 7.89 46.93 -0.18
N ALA A 587 8.12 45.70 0.30
CA ALA A 587 7.12 44.64 0.21
C ALA A 587 5.83 44.93 0.99
N GLU A 588 5.92 45.59 2.15
CA GLU A 588 4.75 45.95 2.96
C GLU A 588 3.84 46.98 2.26
N PHE A 589 4.43 47.97 1.58
CA PHE A 589 3.69 48.92 0.77
C PHE A 589 2.88 48.21 -0.31
N TRP A 590 3.52 47.30 -1.07
CA TRP A 590 2.84 46.58 -2.13
C TRP A 590 1.77 45.62 -1.61
N ASP A 591 1.99 44.96 -0.47
CA ASP A 591 1.00 44.10 0.16
C ASP A 591 -0.25 44.88 0.60
N ASN A 592 -0.06 46.04 1.20
CA ASN A 592 -1.16 46.92 1.58
C ASN A 592 -1.89 47.47 0.35
N LYS A 593 -1.15 48.04 -0.60
CA LYS A 593 -1.73 48.65 -1.80
C LYS A 593 -2.51 47.63 -2.64
N LEU A 594 -1.92 46.49 -2.97
CA LEU A 594 -2.57 45.50 -3.82
C LEU A 594 -3.55 44.62 -3.04
N GLY A 595 -3.15 44.09 -1.89
CA GLY A 595 -3.94 43.14 -1.12
C GLY A 595 -5.10 43.77 -0.37
N ASN A 596 -4.89 44.92 0.29
CA ASN A 596 -5.91 45.58 1.12
C ASN A 596 -6.70 46.64 0.35
N GLU A 597 -6.03 47.62 -0.27
CA GLU A 597 -6.71 48.75 -0.93
C GLU A 597 -7.40 48.32 -2.23
N HIS A 598 -6.66 47.65 -3.11
CA HIS A 598 -7.16 47.24 -4.43
C HIS A 598 -7.77 45.82 -4.45
N ARG A 599 -7.70 45.06 -3.35
CA ARG A 599 -8.26 43.69 -3.20
C ARG A 599 -7.87 42.72 -4.33
N GLN A 600 -6.63 42.85 -4.80
CA GLN A 600 -6.02 41.98 -5.80
C GLN A 600 -5.32 40.80 -5.14
N ALA A 601 -5.11 39.74 -5.91
CA ALA A 601 -4.31 38.60 -5.46
C ALA A 601 -2.83 39.01 -5.49
N ALA A 602 -2.26 39.22 -4.30
CA ALA A 602 -0.85 39.53 -4.13
C ALA A 602 -0.38 39.11 -2.73
N THR A 603 0.92 38.89 -2.56
CA THR A 603 1.50 38.58 -1.25
C THR A 603 3.00 38.90 -1.21
N ILE A 604 3.50 39.21 -0.02
CA ILE A 604 4.92 39.08 0.30
C ILE A 604 5.29 37.59 0.20
N CYS A 605 6.43 37.29 -0.42
CA CYS A 605 7.03 35.97 -0.40
C CYS A 605 7.70 35.75 0.97
N LEU A 606 7.30 34.68 1.65
CA LEU A 606 7.88 34.26 2.93
C LEU A 606 8.68 32.99 2.69
N ASP A 607 9.58 32.64 3.61
CA ASP A 607 9.99 31.25 3.77
C ASP A 607 9.10 30.47 4.74
N ALA A 608 9.30 29.16 4.86
CA ALA A 608 8.42 28.31 5.67
C ALA A 608 8.46 28.65 7.17
N VAL A 609 9.59 29.17 7.66
CA VAL A 609 9.74 29.61 9.06
C VAL A 609 9.02 30.94 9.26
N GLU A 610 9.26 31.91 8.38
CA GLU A 610 8.57 33.19 8.39
C GLU A 610 7.04 33.01 8.28
N TYR A 611 6.57 32.09 7.44
CA TYR A 611 5.14 31.79 7.33
C TYR A 611 4.59 31.24 8.65
N ALA A 612 5.25 30.25 9.27
CA ALA A 612 4.81 29.66 10.54
C ALA A 612 4.75 30.71 11.67
N GLU A 613 5.63 31.70 11.64
CA GLU A 613 5.68 32.82 12.58
C GLU A 613 4.79 34.00 12.18
N SER A 614 4.21 34.00 10.98
CA SER A 614 3.29 35.04 10.55
C SER A 614 1.95 34.93 11.30
N PRO A 615 1.17 36.02 11.42
CA PRO A 615 -0.19 35.95 11.95
C PRO A 615 -1.09 34.96 11.21
N GLN A 616 -0.93 34.81 9.89
CA GLN A 616 -1.69 33.87 9.09
C GLN A 616 -1.28 32.41 9.36
N GLY A 617 0.02 32.13 9.38
CA GLY A 617 0.52 30.78 9.67
C GLY A 617 0.19 30.33 11.09
N ARG A 618 0.24 31.21 12.09
CA ARG A 618 -0.24 30.89 13.45
C ARG A 618 -1.74 30.57 13.50
N ALA A 619 -2.56 31.29 12.73
CA ALA A 619 -3.99 31.00 12.65
C ALA A 619 -4.26 29.64 11.98
N ASN A 620 -3.47 29.28 10.97
CA ASN A 620 -3.58 28.00 10.26
C ASN A 620 -2.84 26.85 10.97
N ALA A 621 -2.02 27.12 11.99
CA ALA A 621 -1.12 26.15 12.59
C ALA A 621 -1.83 24.93 13.19
N GLY A 622 -3.10 25.08 13.60
CA GLY A 622 -3.94 24.01 14.14
C GLY A 622 -4.72 23.20 13.10
N MET A 623 -4.66 23.58 11.82
CA MET A 623 -5.43 22.96 10.74
C MET A 623 -4.65 21.83 10.07
N GLY A 624 -5.32 20.69 9.86
CA GLY A 624 -4.86 19.66 8.93
C GLY A 624 -5.09 20.08 7.48
N LEU A 625 -5.28 19.10 6.57
CA LEU A 625 -5.63 19.38 5.16
C LEU A 625 -7.01 20.03 4.98
N TYR A 626 -7.93 19.70 5.89
CA TYR A 626 -9.29 20.18 5.91
C TYR A 626 -9.87 20.06 7.32
N LYS A 627 -11.05 20.65 7.53
CA LYS A 627 -11.83 20.56 8.76
C LYS A 627 -13.28 20.23 8.44
N VAL A 628 -13.81 19.19 9.08
CA VAL A 628 -15.22 18.78 8.98
C VAL A 628 -15.94 19.17 10.28
N MET A 629 -16.99 19.99 10.18
CA MET A 629 -17.70 20.55 11.33
C MET A 629 -19.20 20.25 11.25
N ARG A 630 -19.71 19.57 12.27
CA ARG A 630 -21.16 19.32 12.41
C ARG A 630 -21.92 20.63 12.64
N GLN A 631 -23.08 20.75 12.01
CA GLN A 631 -24.05 21.82 12.26
C GLN A 631 -25.29 21.20 12.91
N GLU A 632 -25.45 21.45 14.21
CA GLU A 632 -26.55 20.90 15.01
C GLU A 632 -27.91 21.18 14.36
N SER A 633 -28.67 20.11 14.11
CA SER A 633 -29.93 20.12 13.36
C SER A 633 -30.69 18.81 13.57
N THR A 634 -32.01 18.83 13.33
CA THR A 634 -32.92 17.69 13.56
C THR A 634 -32.96 16.66 12.42
N GLN A 635 -32.12 16.84 11.40
CA GLN A 635 -32.07 15.96 10.22
C GLN A 635 -31.51 14.58 10.59
N GLN A 636 -32.09 13.54 10.00
CA GLN A 636 -31.85 12.14 10.38
C GLN A 636 -30.51 11.61 9.85
N SER A 637 -29.97 10.60 10.54
CA SER A 637 -28.82 9.83 10.08
C SER A 637 -29.21 8.91 8.91
N GLY A 638 -28.29 8.74 7.97
CA GLY A 638 -28.46 7.85 6.84
C GLY A 638 -27.66 8.24 5.61
N TRP A 639 -27.54 7.30 4.67
CA TRP A 639 -26.92 7.53 3.37
C TRP A 639 -27.87 8.26 2.41
N TRP A 640 -27.33 8.88 1.36
CA TRP A 640 -28.17 9.43 0.29
C TRP A 640 -28.99 8.31 -0.33
N ARG A 641 -30.27 8.60 -0.59
CA ARG A 641 -31.18 7.71 -1.30
C ARG A 641 -30.91 7.90 -2.78
N GLY A 642 -30.32 6.90 -3.42
CA GLY A 642 -30.04 6.99 -4.85
C GLY A 642 -31.34 7.11 -5.64
N ALA A 643 -31.45 8.13 -6.51
CA ALA A 643 -32.51 8.21 -7.51
C ALA A 643 -32.36 7.14 -8.62
N SER A 644 -31.22 6.42 -8.64
CA SER A 644 -30.81 5.52 -9.71
C SER A 644 -30.73 4.06 -9.27
N THR A 645 -31.25 3.17 -10.12
CA THR A 645 -31.12 1.70 -10.03
C THR A 645 -29.68 1.19 -10.17
N LYS A 646 -28.70 2.07 -10.44
CA LYS A 646 -27.28 1.74 -10.63
C LYS A 646 -26.41 1.95 -9.36
N THR A 647 -26.99 2.35 -8.23
CA THR A 647 -26.25 2.56 -6.99
C THR A 647 -25.71 1.23 -6.46
N SER A 648 -24.39 1.06 -6.38
CA SER A 648 -23.75 -0.17 -5.91
C SER A 648 -22.35 0.08 -5.33
N PHE A 649 -21.76 -0.93 -4.68
CA PHE A 649 -20.36 -0.85 -4.24
C PHE A 649 -19.38 -0.70 -5.41
N GLN A 650 -19.77 -1.11 -6.63
CA GLN A 650 -18.95 -0.93 -7.83
C GLN A 650 -18.95 0.54 -8.29
N ARG A 651 -20.00 1.30 -7.99
CA ARG A 651 -20.13 2.74 -8.28
C ARG A 651 -20.43 3.50 -6.99
N PRO A 652 -19.45 3.67 -6.08
CA PRO A 652 -19.72 3.96 -4.67
C PRO A 652 -20.51 5.23 -4.40
N LEU A 653 -20.32 6.29 -5.20
CA LEU A 653 -21.03 7.56 -5.08
C LEU A 653 -22.20 7.72 -6.06
N ALA A 654 -22.57 6.69 -6.82
CA ALA A 654 -23.72 6.76 -7.72
C ALA A 654 -24.98 7.20 -6.96
N GLY A 655 -25.73 8.11 -7.58
CA GLY A 655 -26.93 8.72 -7.01
C GLY A 655 -26.69 9.89 -6.05
N LEU A 656 -25.44 10.21 -5.68
CA LEU A 656 -25.10 11.39 -4.89
C LEU A 656 -25.17 12.64 -5.78
N LYS A 657 -25.94 13.65 -5.40
CA LYS A 657 -26.09 14.90 -6.18
C LYS A 657 -25.20 16.01 -5.61
N VAL A 658 -24.39 16.62 -6.47
CA VAL A 658 -23.42 17.67 -6.08
C VAL A 658 -23.64 18.94 -6.90
N VAL A 659 -23.91 20.06 -6.24
CA VAL A 659 -23.89 21.39 -6.87
C VAL A 659 -22.47 21.94 -6.81
N ASP A 660 -21.87 22.17 -7.97
CA ASP A 660 -20.52 22.71 -8.13
C ASP A 660 -20.58 24.22 -8.47
N LEU A 661 -20.27 25.06 -7.47
CA LEU A 661 -20.16 26.52 -7.56
C LEU A 661 -18.69 26.95 -7.62
N THR A 662 -17.91 26.32 -8.49
CA THR A 662 -16.45 26.54 -8.59
C THR A 662 -15.98 26.88 -10.02
N ARG A 663 -14.77 27.45 -10.11
CA ARG A 663 -14.06 27.79 -11.35
C ARG A 663 -12.57 27.51 -11.18
N VAL A 664 -11.84 27.42 -12.29
CA VAL A 664 -10.38 27.19 -12.32
C VAL A 664 -9.98 25.77 -11.92
N ILE A 665 -9.23 25.51 -10.84
CA ILE A 665 -8.60 24.19 -10.58
C ILE A 665 -9.01 23.57 -9.25
N ALA A 666 -8.68 24.16 -8.09
CA ALA A 666 -8.85 23.51 -6.79
C ALA A 666 -10.30 23.05 -6.51
N GLY A 667 -11.25 23.99 -6.49
CA GLY A 667 -12.68 23.67 -6.37
C GLY A 667 -13.19 22.68 -7.44
N PRO A 668 -12.94 22.89 -8.75
CA PRO A 668 -13.35 21.95 -9.77
C PRO A 668 -12.73 20.55 -9.61
N ALA A 669 -11.52 20.43 -9.09
CA ALA A 669 -10.87 19.15 -8.82
C ALA A 669 -11.58 18.37 -7.69
N ILE A 670 -12.14 19.04 -6.67
CA ILE A 670 -13.01 18.41 -5.65
C ILE A 670 -14.21 17.76 -6.33
N ALA A 671 -14.96 18.55 -7.10
CA ALA A 671 -16.19 18.07 -7.73
C ALA A 671 -15.91 17.00 -8.81
N ARG A 672 -14.78 17.10 -9.53
CA ARG A 672 -14.33 16.06 -10.47
C ARG A 672 -13.97 14.77 -9.74
N GLY A 673 -13.27 14.85 -8.61
CA GLY A 673 -12.95 13.68 -7.78
C GLY A 673 -14.23 12.95 -7.35
N LEU A 674 -15.22 13.68 -6.84
CA LEU A 674 -16.54 13.12 -6.50
C LEU A 674 -17.23 12.47 -7.72
N ALA A 675 -17.16 13.10 -8.90
CA ALA A 675 -17.72 12.56 -10.13
C ALA A 675 -17.02 11.27 -10.58
N GLU A 676 -15.69 11.18 -10.46
CA GLU A 676 -14.90 9.98 -10.76
C GLU A 676 -15.29 8.79 -9.86
N LEU A 677 -15.64 9.07 -8.60
CA LEU A 677 -16.17 8.08 -7.65
C LEU A 677 -17.66 7.74 -7.90
N GLY A 678 -18.32 8.44 -8.83
CA GLY A 678 -19.66 8.14 -9.33
C GLY A 678 -20.76 9.17 -9.02
N ALA A 679 -20.43 10.26 -8.35
CA ALA A 679 -21.41 11.32 -8.06
C ALA A 679 -21.90 12.01 -9.34
N SER A 680 -23.12 12.54 -9.29
CA SER A 680 -23.73 13.31 -10.37
C SER A 680 -23.62 14.79 -10.05
N VAL A 681 -22.89 15.52 -10.88
CA VAL A 681 -22.46 16.90 -10.58
C VAL A 681 -23.13 17.88 -11.52
N MET A 682 -23.80 18.89 -10.96
CA MET A 682 -24.31 20.05 -11.70
C MET A 682 -23.43 21.26 -11.40
N ARG A 683 -22.58 21.63 -12.36
CA ARG A 683 -21.79 22.85 -12.28
C ARG A 683 -22.62 24.05 -12.71
N VAL A 684 -22.57 25.11 -11.91
CA VAL A 684 -23.31 26.34 -12.17
C VAL A 684 -22.34 27.50 -12.39
N THR A 685 -22.43 28.12 -13.55
CA THR A 685 -21.68 29.34 -13.89
C THR A 685 -22.63 30.44 -14.36
N ALA A 686 -22.12 31.57 -14.83
CA ALA A 686 -22.95 32.61 -15.45
C ALA A 686 -22.24 33.18 -16.69
N PRO A 687 -22.98 33.60 -17.74
CA PRO A 687 -22.37 34.08 -18.99
C PRO A 687 -21.47 35.32 -18.82
N HIS A 688 -21.71 36.13 -17.79
CA HIS A 688 -20.96 37.34 -17.50
C HIS A 688 -19.70 37.10 -16.66
N LEU A 689 -19.50 35.88 -16.15
CA LEU A 689 -18.35 35.55 -15.31
C LEU A 689 -17.19 35.06 -16.21
N PRO A 690 -15.96 35.55 -15.99
CA PRO A 690 -14.80 35.01 -16.69
C PRO A 690 -14.51 33.58 -16.20
N ASP A 691 -13.98 32.75 -17.07
CA ASP A 691 -13.62 31.37 -16.77
C ASP A 691 -12.47 30.91 -17.67
N PHE A 692 -11.77 29.84 -17.29
CA PHE A 692 -10.63 29.34 -18.03
C PHE A 692 -11.00 28.10 -18.86
N SER A 693 -11.53 28.33 -20.06
CA SER A 693 -12.07 27.28 -20.94
C SER A 693 -11.08 26.16 -21.27
N GLY A 694 -9.78 26.48 -21.38
CA GLY A 694 -8.74 25.48 -21.65
C GLY A 694 -8.58 24.40 -20.57
N LEU A 695 -9.19 24.56 -19.38
CA LEU A 695 -9.20 23.56 -18.33
C LEU A 695 -10.41 22.61 -18.40
N HIS A 696 -11.48 23.00 -19.11
CA HIS A 696 -12.72 22.22 -19.18
C HIS A 696 -12.52 20.80 -19.75
N PRO A 697 -11.65 20.57 -20.77
CA PRO A 697 -11.36 19.22 -21.27
C PRO A 697 -10.92 18.20 -20.22
N ASP A 698 -10.35 18.63 -19.08
CA ASP A 698 -10.03 17.78 -17.94
C ASP A 698 -11.02 17.94 -16.77
N LEU A 699 -11.27 19.17 -16.33
CA LEU A 699 -11.93 19.42 -15.04
C LEU A 699 -13.46 19.34 -15.07
N ASN A 700 -14.07 19.24 -16.25
CA ASN A 700 -15.53 19.10 -16.40
C ASN A 700 -16.00 17.66 -16.69
N TRP A 701 -15.12 16.65 -16.68
CA TRP A 701 -15.56 15.26 -16.79
C TRP A 701 -16.54 14.90 -15.66
N GLY A 702 -17.68 14.29 -16.04
CA GLY A 702 -18.76 13.90 -15.12
C GLY A 702 -19.62 15.04 -14.60
N LYS A 703 -19.58 16.22 -15.21
CA LYS A 703 -20.33 17.40 -14.76
C LYS A 703 -21.24 17.93 -15.86
N TRP A 704 -22.52 18.05 -15.56
CA TRP A 704 -23.40 18.96 -16.30
C TRP A 704 -22.99 20.40 -16.03
N ASN A 705 -23.27 21.30 -16.96
CA ASN A 705 -22.89 22.70 -16.84
C ASN A 705 -24.01 23.64 -17.30
N CYS A 706 -24.67 24.26 -16.32
CA CYS A 706 -25.73 25.24 -16.57
C CYS A 706 -25.27 26.68 -16.28
N SER A 707 -26.01 27.64 -16.84
CA SER A 707 -25.77 29.08 -16.68
C SER A 707 -26.90 29.74 -15.90
N LEU A 708 -26.61 30.23 -14.69
CA LEU A 708 -27.53 30.95 -13.82
C LEU A 708 -26.92 32.28 -13.40
N ASP A 709 -27.57 33.39 -13.73
CA ASP A 709 -27.15 34.72 -13.31
C ASP A 709 -27.80 35.10 -11.98
N LEU A 710 -27.06 34.93 -10.88
CA LEU A 710 -27.59 35.16 -9.52
C LEU A 710 -28.05 36.60 -9.24
N ARG A 711 -27.79 37.55 -10.15
CA ARG A 711 -28.37 38.90 -10.09
C ARG A 711 -29.88 38.87 -10.40
N ARG A 712 -30.36 37.90 -11.16
CA ARG A 712 -31.76 37.67 -11.52
C ARG A 712 -32.44 36.78 -10.49
N GLU A 713 -33.65 37.14 -10.09
CA GLU A 713 -34.41 36.38 -9.08
C GLU A 713 -34.78 34.97 -9.54
N GLU A 714 -35.27 34.84 -10.78
CA GLU A 714 -35.64 33.55 -11.38
C GLU A 714 -34.48 32.53 -11.41
N ASP A 715 -33.24 33.00 -11.59
CA ASP A 715 -32.06 32.13 -11.63
C ASP A 715 -31.61 31.75 -10.21
N ARG A 716 -31.85 32.62 -9.21
CA ARG A 716 -31.70 32.26 -7.80
C ARG A 716 -32.72 31.19 -7.41
N GLU A 717 -33.96 31.28 -7.87
CA GLU A 717 -34.97 30.24 -7.62
C GLU A 717 -34.57 28.89 -8.22
N LYS A 718 -34.01 28.87 -9.43
CA LYS A 718 -33.48 27.64 -10.05
C LYS A 718 -32.33 27.04 -9.24
N LEU A 719 -31.37 27.87 -8.80
CA LEU A 719 -30.28 27.40 -7.95
C LEU A 719 -30.79 26.87 -6.60
N CYS A 720 -31.78 27.54 -6.00
CA CYS A 720 -32.42 27.07 -4.78
C CYS A 720 -33.03 25.68 -4.97
N LYS A 721 -33.76 25.44 -6.07
CA LYS A 721 -34.31 24.12 -6.40
C LYS A 721 -33.23 23.06 -6.57
N LEU A 722 -32.13 23.39 -7.27
CA LEU A 722 -30.99 22.47 -7.41
C LEU A 722 -30.38 22.08 -6.06
N ILE A 723 -30.17 23.06 -5.16
CA ILE A 723 -29.59 22.85 -3.83
C ILE A 723 -30.53 22.06 -2.91
N LEU A 724 -31.84 22.34 -2.96
CA LEU A 724 -32.85 21.62 -2.17
C LEU A 724 -32.86 20.10 -2.46
N ASP A 725 -32.48 19.71 -3.68
CA ASP A 725 -32.40 18.32 -4.13
C ASP A 725 -30.94 17.78 -4.16
N ALA A 726 -29.95 18.54 -3.70
CA ALA A 726 -28.55 18.12 -3.68
C ALA A 726 -28.09 17.62 -2.30
N ASP A 727 -27.09 16.74 -2.26
CA ASP A 727 -26.46 16.26 -1.02
C ASP A 727 -25.24 17.10 -0.62
N VAL A 728 -24.55 17.65 -1.61
CA VAL A 728 -23.30 18.40 -1.43
C VAL A 728 -23.34 19.69 -2.25
N VAL A 729 -22.88 20.79 -1.66
CA VAL A 729 -22.56 22.04 -2.36
C VAL A 729 -21.08 22.32 -2.22
N VAL A 730 -20.38 22.50 -3.34
CA VAL A 730 -18.96 22.87 -3.36
C VAL A 730 -18.83 24.33 -3.80
N ASN A 731 -18.24 25.17 -2.95
CA ASN A 731 -18.09 26.59 -3.18
C ASN A 731 -16.61 26.99 -3.20
N GLY A 732 -16.18 27.60 -4.32
CA GLY A 732 -14.83 28.15 -4.51
C GLY A 732 -14.83 29.66 -4.78
N TYR A 733 -15.93 30.36 -4.52
CA TYR A 733 -15.95 31.83 -4.58
C TYR A 733 -15.18 32.41 -3.39
N ARG A 734 -14.66 33.64 -3.58
CA ARG A 734 -14.04 34.40 -2.48
C ARG A 734 -14.99 34.42 -1.28
N PRO A 735 -14.48 34.28 -0.04
CA PRO A 735 -15.31 34.23 1.15
C PRO A 735 -16.37 35.34 1.18
N TYR A 736 -17.58 34.96 1.58
CA TYR A 736 -18.76 35.83 1.69
C TYR A 736 -19.37 36.34 0.38
N THR A 737 -18.85 35.93 -0.79
CA THR A 737 -19.36 36.42 -2.09
C THR A 737 -20.78 35.92 -2.39
N LEU A 738 -21.11 34.70 -1.97
CA LEU A 738 -22.43 34.09 -2.23
C LEU A 738 -23.48 34.49 -1.18
N ASP A 739 -23.07 34.95 -0.01
CA ASP A 739 -23.94 35.34 1.11
C ASP A 739 -24.91 36.47 0.68
N LYS A 740 -24.43 37.45 -0.10
CA LYS A 740 -25.29 38.53 -0.63
C LYS A 740 -26.38 38.05 -1.60
N PHE A 741 -26.28 36.83 -2.11
CA PHE A 741 -27.28 36.20 -2.98
C PHE A 741 -28.11 35.15 -2.24
N GLY A 742 -27.87 34.93 -0.94
CA GLY A 742 -28.59 33.93 -0.14
C GLY A 742 -28.10 32.50 -0.33
N PHE A 743 -26.84 32.31 -0.75
CA PHE A 743 -26.23 30.98 -0.95
C PHE A 743 -24.93 30.78 -0.16
N GLY A 744 -24.73 31.58 0.90
CA GLY A 744 -23.68 31.32 1.88
C GLY A 744 -23.98 30.05 2.68
N ALA A 745 -23.00 29.53 3.43
CA ALA A 745 -23.15 28.30 4.20
C ALA A 745 -24.37 28.35 5.15
N LYS A 746 -24.53 29.46 5.89
CA LYS A 746 -25.65 29.67 6.82
C LYS A 746 -26.99 29.69 6.08
N ASP A 747 -27.05 30.33 4.91
CA ASP A 747 -28.27 30.41 4.12
C ASP A 747 -28.67 29.05 3.58
N VAL A 748 -27.71 28.25 3.11
CA VAL A 748 -27.96 26.90 2.62
C VAL A 748 -28.39 25.95 3.73
N PHE A 749 -27.80 26.02 4.93
CA PHE A 749 -28.26 25.23 6.07
C PHE A 749 -29.69 25.60 6.47
N LYS A 750 -30.03 26.89 6.49
CA LYS A 750 -31.41 27.34 6.74
C LYS A 750 -32.36 26.89 5.64
N MET A 751 -31.97 27.01 4.38
CA MET A 751 -32.75 26.56 3.22
C MET A 751 -33.09 25.06 3.28
N THR A 752 -32.21 24.26 3.89
CA THR A 752 -32.32 22.80 3.93
C THR A 752 -32.80 22.26 5.27
N GLU A 753 -33.13 23.12 6.24
CA GLU A 753 -33.47 22.71 7.61
C GLU A 753 -34.67 21.77 7.71
N GLY A 754 -35.65 21.92 6.81
CA GLY A 754 -36.86 21.09 6.75
C GLY A 754 -36.70 19.76 5.99
N ARG A 755 -35.52 19.46 5.43
CA ARG A 755 -35.27 18.20 4.72
C ARG A 755 -35.12 17.04 5.70
N GLU A 756 -35.43 15.83 5.24
CA GLU A 756 -35.22 14.60 6.02
C GLU A 756 -33.74 14.41 6.39
N ARG A 757 -32.84 14.71 5.44
CA ARG A 757 -31.38 14.56 5.56
C ARG A 757 -30.72 15.92 5.40
N GLY A 758 -29.62 16.12 6.14
CA GLY A 758 -28.83 17.35 6.07
C GLY A 758 -28.02 17.46 4.78
N ILE A 759 -27.33 18.59 4.63
CA ILE A 759 -26.50 18.91 3.47
C ILE A 759 -25.04 19.10 3.89
N ILE A 760 -24.10 18.78 2.99
CA ILE A 760 -22.68 19.05 3.17
C ILE A 760 -22.34 20.31 2.36
N TYR A 761 -21.83 21.35 3.03
CA TYR A 761 -21.39 22.58 2.38
C TYR A 761 -19.87 22.68 2.45
N VAL A 762 -19.19 22.58 1.32
CA VAL A 762 -17.74 22.64 1.18
C VAL A 762 -17.32 24.03 0.77
N ARG A 763 -16.32 24.59 1.45
CA ARG A 763 -15.73 25.87 1.13
C ARG A 763 -14.22 25.74 0.93
N GLU A 764 -13.76 26.20 -0.22
CA GLU A 764 -12.36 26.20 -0.61
C GLU A 764 -11.88 27.64 -0.82
N ASN A 765 -10.69 27.98 -0.31
CA ASN A 765 -10.05 29.26 -0.58
C ASN A 765 -8.50 29.15 -0.57
N CYS A 766 -7.81 30.27 -0.81
CA CYS A 766 -6.34 30.28 -0.82
C CYS A 766 -5.72 30.29 0.58
N PHE A 767 -6.14 31.20 1.46
CA PHE A 767 -5.39 31.53 2.68
C PHE A 767 -5.79 30.72 3.93
N GLY A 768 -6.91 30.00 3.88
CA GLY A 768 -7.56 29.41 5.06
C GLY A 768 -8.74 30.25 5.55
N TRP A 769 -9.55 29.68 6.42
CA TRP A 769 -10.77 30.30 6.97
C TRP A 769 -10.54 31.07 8.27
N ASP A 770 -9.34 30.95 8.84
CA ASP A 770 -8.89 31.66 10.04
C ASP A 770 -7.75 32.62 9.69
N GLY A 771 -7.56 33.67 10.50
CA GLY A 771 -6.44 34.61 10.33
C GLY A 771 -6.75 35.85 9.47
N PRO A 772 -5.81 36.82 9.44
CA PRO A 772 -6.05 38.14 8.85
C PRO A 772 -6.22 38.14 7.33
N LEU A 773 -5.69 37.15 6.62
CA LEU A 773 -5.74 37.08 5.16
C LEU A 773 -6.91 36.22 4.64
N SER A 774 -7.72 35.65 5.53
CA SER A 774 -8.84 34.74 5.19
C SER A 774 -9.81 35.32 4.15
N HIS A 775 -10.01 36.64 4.12
CA HIS A 775 -10.91 37.32 3.18
C HIS A 775 -10.28 37.68 1.82
N ARG A 776 -8.95 37.55 1.69
CA ARG A 776 -8.21 37.94 0.47
C ARG A 776 -8.41 36.94 -0.66
N SER A 777 -8.25 37.43 -1.88
CA SER A 777 -8.16 36.55 -3.05
C SER A 777 -6.78 35.95 -3.20
N GLY A 778 -6.72 34.71 -3.65
CA GLY A 778 -5.45 34.06 -3.97
C GLY A 778 -5.61 32.99 -5.02
N TRP A 779 -4.47 32.45 -5.40
CA TRP A 779 -4.23 31.45 -6.43
C TRP A 779 -3.08 30.57 -5.94
N GLN A 780 -2.86 29.39 -6.51
CA GLN A 780 -1.74 28.57 -6.09
C GLN A 780 -0.40 29.33 -6.03
N PRO A 781 0.05 30.09 -7.05
CA PRO A 781 1.34 30.78 -6.96
C PRO A 781 1.42 31.79 -5.82
N ILE A 782 0.27 32.35 -5.41
CA ILE A 782 0.16 33.22 -4.22
C ILE A 782 0.32 32.38 -2.95
N SER A 783 -0.38 31.25 -2.84
CA SER A 783 -0.23 30.34 -1.71
C SER A 783 1.22 29.85 -1.60
N ASP A 784 1.82 29.37 -2.69
CA ASP A 784 3.19 28.86 -2.74
C ASP A 784 4.21 29.93 -2.33
N ALA A 785 4.01 31.18 -2.74
CA ALA A 785 4.85 32.31 -2.34
C ALA A 785 4.67 32.67 -0.85
N HIS A 786 3.43 32.68 -0.37
CA HIS A 786 3.11 33.06 1.00
C HIS A 786 3.52 32.00 2.04
N SER A 787 3.44 30.72 1.68
CA SER A 787 3.68 29.60 2.62
C SER A 787 5.12 29.06 2.61
N GLY A 788 6.01 29.65 1.81
CA GLY A 788 7.42 29.24 1.75
C GLY A 788 7.78 28.21 0.70
N ILE A 789 6.82 27.66 -0.06
CA ILE A 789 7.10 26.65 -1.09
C ILE A 789 7.97 27.23 -2.21
N SER A 790 7.67 28.47 -2.63
CA SER A 790 8.46 29.16 -3.67
C SER A 790 9.89 29.44 -3.21
N MET A 791 10.07 29.82 -1.94
CA MET A 791 11.41 30.06 -1.39
C MET A 791 12.22 28.76 -1.28
N GLY A 792 11.60 27.66 -0.83
CA GLY A 792 12.28 26.35 -0.79
C GLY A 792 12.69 25.88 -2.18
N PHE A 793 11.81 26.03 -3.18
CA PHE A 793 12.14 25.64 -4.56
C PHE A 793 13.31 26.43 -5.14
N GLY A 794 13.36 27.75 -4.91
CA GLY A 794 14.48 28.58 -5.35
C GLY A 794 15.80 28.25 -4.63
N ARG A 795 15.76 28.05 -3.30
CA ARG A 795 16.93 27.66 -2.48
C ARG A 795 17.51 26.31 -2.89
N ALA A 796 16.65 25.34 -3.24
CA ALA A 796 17.11 24.04 -3.70
C ALA A 796 17.94 24.11 -4.98
N MET A 797 17.67 25.08 -5.86
CA MET A 797 18.47 25.32 -7.07
C MET A 797 19.71 26.21 -6.83
N GLY A 798 20.02 26.54 -5.57
CA GLY A 798 21.18 27.36 -5.20
C GLY A 798 20.93 28.88 -5.22
N ASN A 799 19.68 29.34 -5.40
CA ASN A 799 19.35 30.76 -5.35
C ASN A 799 18.81 31.16 -3.98
N ASN A 800 19.17 32.34 -3.47
CA ASN A 800 18.48 32.91 -2.28
C ASN A 800 17.32 33.83 -2.71
N GLU A 801 16.42 33.32 -3.54
CA GLU A 801 15.22 34.00 -3.99
C GLU A 801 14.07 33.00 -4.21
N PRO A 802 12.80 33.41 -4.09
CA PRO A 802 11.68 32.54 -4.33
C PRO A 802 11.45 32.34 -5.84
N VAL A 803 11.13 31.11 -6.23
CA VAL A 803 10.78 30.73 -7.60
C VAL A 803 9.43 30.04 -7.55
N THR A 804 8.50 30.41 -8.44
CA THR A 804 7.20 29.74 -8.52
C THR A 804 7.40 28.26 -8.87
N PRO A 805 6.93 27.32 -8.02
CA PRO A 805 6.96 25.90 -8.32
C PRO A 805 6.22 25.55 -9.62
N VAL A 806 6.63 24.48 -10.29
CA VAL A 806 6.01 24.03 -11.54
C VAL A 806 4.75 23.20 -11.28
N PHE A 807 3.81 23.25 -12.23
CA PHE A 807 2.52 22.56 -12.22
C PHE A 807 1.53 23.06 -11.15
N PRO A 808 0.22 22.95 -11.40
CA PRO A 808 -0.82 23.35 -10.44
C PRO A 808 -0.99 22.32 -9.29
N ASN A 809 0.12 21.92 -8.66
CA ASN A 809 0.14 20.90 -7.62
C ASN A 809 -0.76 21.22 -6.41
N SER A 810 -0.60 22.40 -5.82
CA SER A 810 -1.34 22.79 -4.62
C SER A 810 -2.84 22.86 -4.90
N ASP A 811 -3.24 23.30 -6.11
CA ASP A 811 -4.65 23.29 -6.53
C ASP A 811 -5.22 21.86 -6.59
N TYR A 812 -4.59 20.95 -7.33
CA TYR A 812 -5.09 19.58 -7.47
C TYR A 812 -5.08 18.79 -6.16
N CYS A 813 -4.03 18.96 -5.35
CA CYS A 813 -3.91 18.25 -4.07
C CYS A 813 -4.90 18.80 -3.02
N THR A 814 -5.21 20.10 -3.05
CA THR A 814 -6.35 20.66 -2.30
C THR A 814 -7.67 20.07 -2.79
N GLY A 815 -7.79 19.80 -4.10
CA GLY A 815 -8.89 19.06 -4.70
C GLY A 815 -9.09 17.65 -4.12
N ILE A 816 -8.00 16.88 -3.98
CA ILE A 816 -8.05 15.56 -3.34
C ILE A 816 -8.43 15.69 -1.87
N ALA A 817 -7.82 16.65 -1.14
CA ALA A 817 -8.15 16.92 0.25
C ALA A 817 -9.64 17.24 0.44
N GLY A 818 -10.24 18.08 -0.41
CA GLY A 818 -11.67 18.37 -0.38
C GLY A 818 -12.54 17.15 -0.70
N THR A 819 -12.09 16.27 -1.61
CA THR A 819 -12.78 15.00 -1.91
C THR A 819 -12.79 14.09 -0.68
N CYS A 820 -11.63 13.91 -0.03
CA CYS A 820 -11.50 13.18 1.23
C CYS A 820 -12.41 13.77 2.32
N ALA A 821 -12.44 15.10 2.45
CA ALA A 821 -13.27 15.78 3.43
C ALA A 821 -14.78 15.54 3.23
N VAL A 822 -15.23 15.48 1.97
CA VAL A 822 -16.62 15.12 1.64
C VAL A 822 -16.89 13.66 1.97
N LEU A 823 -15.98 12.73 1.67
CA LEU A 823 -16.13 11.32 2.05
C LEU A 823 -16.24 11.16 3.57
N GLU A 824 -15.39 11.85 4.33
CA GLU A 824 -15.46 11.85 5.80
C GLU A 824 -16.78 12.45 6.31
N ALA A 825 -17.22 13.57 5.75
CA ALA A 825 -18.49 14.20 6.10
C ALA A 825 -19.69 13.31 5.77
N LEU A 826 -19.67 12.59 4.64
CA LEU A 826 -20.71 11.62 4.28
C LEU A 826 -20.78 10.45 5.27
N ILE A 827 -19.63 9.93 5.70
CA ILE A 827 -19.55 8.87 6.72
C ILE A 827 -20.15 9.38 8.03
N LYS A 828 -19.71 10.55 8.52
CA LYS A 828 -20.25 11.14 9.76
C LYS A 828 -21.75 11.42 9.68
N GLN A 829 -22.21 12.02 8.59
CA GLN A 829 -23.62 12.28 8.36
C GLN A 829 -24.48 11.01 8.33
N SER A 830 -23.93 9.90 7.80
CA SER A 830 -24.65 8.62 7.78
C SER A 830 -24.91 8.05 9.17
N GLU A 831 -24.13 8.44 10.17
CA GLU A 831 -24.16 7.90 11.54
C GLU A 831 -24.84 8.87 12.51
N GLU A 832 -24.51 10.15 12.40
CA GLU A 832 -24.89 11.19 13.35
C GLU A 832 -26.06 12.04 12.86
N GLY A 833 -26.42 11.97 11.58
CA GLY A 833 -27.38 12.86 10.94
C GLY A 833 -26.82 14.26 10.76
N SER A 834 -27.69 15.27 10.74
CA SER A 834 -27.31 16.69 10.63
C SER A 834 -26.66 17.14 9.30
N SER A 835 -26.42 18.45 9.19
CA SER A 835 -25.65 19.07 8.11
C SER A 835 -24.18 19.28 8.51
N TYR A 836 -23.27 19.38 7.55
CA TYR A 836 -21.84 19.56 7.81
C TYR A 836 -21.24 20.71 6.99
N LEU A 837 -20.36 21.48 7.64
CA LEU A 837 -19.51 22.47 7.00
C LEU A 837 -18.11 21.89 6.84
N VAL A 838 -17.57 21.96 5.62
CA VAL A 838 -16.23 21.50 5.29
C VAL A 838 -15.40 22.70 4.85
N ASP A 839 -14.25 22.88 5.49
CA ASP A 839 -13.29 23.92 5.16
C ASP A 839 -11.99 23.29 4.66
N THR A 840 -11.52 23.71 3.48
CA THR A 840 -10.18 23.38 2.96
C THR A 840 -9.53 24.61 2.33
N SER A 841 -8.21 24.60 2.14
CA SER A 841 -7.49 25.69 1.49
C SER A 841 -6.14 25.29 0.92
N LEU A 842 -5.64 26.09 -0.03
CA LEU A 842 -4.31 25.93 -0.60
C LEU A 842 -3.21 26.02 0.48
N ASN A 843 -3.34 26.97 1.41
CA ASN A 843 -2.40 27.10 2.53
C ASN A 843 -2.42 25.90 3.47
N TYR A 844 -3.55 25.21 3.65
CA TYR A 844 -3.62 23.99 4.45
C TYR A 844 -2.80 22.88 3.81
N TYR A 845 -2.97 22.67 2.49
CA TYR A 845 -2.14 21.73 1.74
C TYR A 845 -0.66 22.12 1.78
N ASN A 846 -0.30 23.38 1.50
CA ASN A 846 1.09 23.80 1.45
C ASN A 846 1.80 23.74 2.82
N GLN A 847 1.10 24.08 3.90
CA GLN A 847 1.61 23.89 5.25
C GLN A 847 1.86 22.40 5.53
N TRP A 848 0.94 21.53 5.11
CA TRP A 848 1.12 20.09 5.25
C TRP A 848 2.29 19.56 4.42
N LEU A 849 2.39 20.00 3.16
CA LEU A 849 3.51 19.70 2.26
C LEU A 849 4.83 20.15 2.89
N ALA A 850 4.97 21.38 3.35
CA ALA A 850 6.23 21.87 3.90
C ALA A 850 6.65 21.14 5.19
N LYS A 851 5.68 20.83 6.06
CA LYS A 851 5.98 20.35 7.43
C LYS A 851 6.04 18.84 7.57
N TYR A 852 5.19 18.11 6.85
CA TYR A 852 5.02 16.66 7.04
C TYR A 852 5.45 15.83 5.84
N VAL A 853 5.49 16.46 4.67
CA VAL A 853 6.07 15.85 3.48
C VAL A 853 7.52 16.33 3.31
N GLY A 854 7.80 17.62 3.26
CA GLY A 854 9.15 18.17 3.12
C GLY A 854 9.78 17.96 1.74
N GLU A 855 11.06 18.26 1.68
CA GLU A 855 11.90 18.17 0.50
C GLU A 855 12.59 16.80 0.41
N TYR A 856 13.07 16.42 -0.77
CA TYR A 856 13.94 15.27 -0.94
C TYR A 856 15.20 15.41 -0.07
N PRO A 857 15.72 14.30 0.50
CA PRO A 857 17.03 14.32 1.14
C PRO A 857 18.08 14.91 0.20
N ALA A 858 19.03 15.68 0.74
CA ALA A 858 19.96 16.48 -0.08
C ALA A 858 20.69 15.68 -1.16
N GLN A 859 21.04 14.42 -0.90
CA GLN A 859 21.69 13.54 -1.87
C GLN A 859 20.77 13.10 -3.02
N VAL A 860 19.49 12.85 -2.71
CA VAL A 860 18.47 12.50 -3.71
C VAL A 860 18.18 13.70 -4.59
N TRP A 861 18.07 14.89 -3.98
CA TRP A 861 17.92 16.14 -4.72
C TRP A 861 19.13 16.41 -5.62
N GLU A 862 20.35 16.29 -5.10
CA GLU A 862 21.58 16.51 -5.89
C GLU A 862 21.66 15.53 -7.07
N ASP A 863 21.25 14.27 -6.91
CA ASP A 863 21.16 13.29 -8.02
C ASP A 863 20.18 13.75 -9.10
N VAL A 864 18.90 13.95 -8.76
CA VAL A 864 17.87 14.31 -9.75
C VAL A 864 18.17 15.65 -10.41
N TRP A 865 18.66 16.64 -9.65
CA TRP A 865 19.03 17.93 -10.19
C TRP A 865 20.23 17.82 -11.13
N THR A 866 21.26 17.04 -10.78
CA THR A 866 22.45 16.83 -11.62
C THR A 866 22.10 16.12 -12.92
N ARG A 867 21.43 14.96 -12.85
CA ARG A 867 21.14 14.13 -14.04
C ARG A 867 20.11 14.77 -15.00
N THR A 868 19.36 15.76 -14.54
CA THR A 868 18.40 16.52 -15.36
C THR A 868 18.96 17.86 -15.86
N GLY A 869 20.25 18.14 -15.62
CA GLY A 869 20.99 19.25 -16.22
C GLY A 869 21.15 20.50 -15.34
N ARG A 870 20.90 20.41 -14.03
CA ARG A 870 21.03 21.50 -13.05
C ARG A 870 20.35 22.79 -13.46
N GLU A 871 19.14 22.69 -14.00
CA GLU A 871 18.40 23.87 -14.44
C GLU A 871 18.10 24.78 -13.25
N VAL A 872 18.27 26.09 -13.44
CA VAL A 872 18.07 27.12 -12.43
C VAL A 872 17.08 28.13 -12.97
N PHE A 873 15.97 28.31 -12.26
CA PHE A 873 14.98 29.32 -12.56
C PHE A 873 15.12 30.53 -11.64
N ARG A 874 14.71 31.70 -12.12
CA ARG A 874 14.75 32.96 -11.38
C ARG A 874 13.34 33.39 -10.96
N HIS A 875 13.25 34.28 -9.97
CA HIS A 875 11.98 34.74 -9.40
C HIS A 875 10.99 35.28 -10.45
N TYR A 876 11.49 35.88 -11.52
CA TYR A 876 10.71 36.43 -12.63
C TYR A 876 10.39 35.41 -13.74
N GLN A 877 10.75 34.14 -13.58
CA GLN A 877 10.42 33.07 -14.54
C GLN A 877 9.24 32.26 -14.03
N SER A 878 8.03 32.71 -14.36
CA SER A 878 6.78 32.07 -13.92
C SER A 878 6.54 30.69 -14.55
N MET A 879 5.46 30.02 -14.14
CA MET A 879 5.05 28.73 -14.69
C MET A 879 4.90 28.72 -16.22
N ASN A 880 4.53 29.84 -16.85
CA ASN A 880 4.47 29.94 -18.32
C ASN A 880 5.83 29.69 -18.98
N TYR A 881 6.92 29.99 -18.28
CA TYR A 881 8.29 29.77 -18.73
C TYR A 881 8.79 28.36 -18.39
N SER A 882 8.47 27.84 -17.19
CA SER A 882 8.98 26.54 -16.72
C SER A 882 8.20 25.33 -17.26
N ILE A 883 6.86 25.40 -17.39
CA ILE A 883 6.03 24.25 -17.83
C ILE A 883 6.50 23.65 -19.16
N PRO A 884 6.72 24.40 -20.26
CA PRO A 884 7.15 23.82 -21.53
C PRO A 884 8.47 23.05 -21.42
N ARG A 885 9.38 23.48 -20.53
CA ARG A 885 10.67 22.84 -20.28
C ARG A 885 10.51 21.52 -19.52
N PHE A 886 9.68 21.51 -18.48
CA PHE A 886 9.36 20.28 -17.76
C PHE A 886 8.63 19.26 -18.64
N ILE A 887 7.66 19.69 -19.46
CA ILE A 887 6.98 18.81 -20.43
C ILE A 887 7.98 18.25 -21.45
N ALA A 888 8.94 19.04 -21.93
CA ALA A 888 9.99 18.55 -22.81
C ALA A 888 10.86 17.47 -22.14
N LYS A 889 11.25 17.65 -20.86
CA LYS A 889 11.96 16.63 -20.08
C LYS A 889 11.13 15.37 -19.89
N MET A 890 9.84 15.49 -19.59
CA MET A 890 8.93 14.33 -19.46
C MET A 890 8.77 13.54 -20.77
N ARG A 891 8.93 14.18 -21.94
CA ARG A 891 8.92 13.46 -23.23
C ARG A 891 10.21 12.68 -23.46
N GLN A 892 11.31 13.13 -22.89
CA GLN A 892 12.61 12.45 -22.97
C GLN A 892 12.69 11.30 -21.94
N ASP A 893 12.16 11.55 -20.74
CA ASP A 893 12.09 10.59 -19.64
C ASP A 893 10.82 9.72 -19.75
N LYS A 894 10.99 8.47 -20.18
CA LYS A 894 9.88 7.53 -20.44
C LYS A 894 9.18 7.03 -19.16
N THR A 895 9.48 7.57 -17.99
CA THR A 895 8.93 7.13 -16.70
C THR A 895 7.46 7.53 -16.53
N LEU A 896 7.10 8.75 -16.92
CA LEU A 896 5.77 9.34 -16.64
C LEU A 896 4.77 9.20 -17.80
N LEU A 897 5.18 9.45 -19.04
CA LEU A 897 4.27 9.44 -20.20
C LEU A 897 4.09 8.03 -20.79
N LYS A 898 3.76 7.04 -19.94
CA LYS A 898 3.50 5.66 -20.33
C LYS A 898 2.07 5.49 -20.83
N ALA A 899 1.87 4.78 -21.94
CA ALA A 899 0.54 4.58 -22.53
C ALA A 899 -0.47 3.94 -21.56
N GLU A 900 -0.01 3.08 -20.65
CA GLU A 900 -0.85 2.41 -19.64
C GLU A 900 -1.42 3.35 -18.57
N PHE A 901 -0.84 4.53 -18.37
CA PHE A 901 -1.35 5.55 -17.45
C PHE A 901 -2.43 6.44 -18.09
N PHE A 902 -2.75 6.22 -19.37
CA PHE A 902 -3.72 7.01 -20.11
C PHE A 902 -4.85 6.14 -20.64
N GLU A 903 -6.02 6.73 -20.76
CA GLU A 903 -7.18 6.11 -21.36
C GLU A 903 -7.83 7.01 -22.40
N ARG A 904 -8.69 6.39 -23.19
CA ARG A 904 -9.51 7.06 -24.19
C ARG A 904 -10.88 7.32 -23.59
N ARG A 905 -11.37 8.53 -23.75
CA ARG A 905 -12.73 8.92 -23.37
C ARG A 905 -13.41 9.62 -24.53
N GLN A 906 -14.70 9.41 -24.67
CA GLN A 906 -15.53 10.07 -25.67
C GLN A 906 -16.53 10.97 -24.95
N SER A 907 -16.74 12.19 -25.45
CA SER A 907 -17.79 13.08 -24.94
C SER A 907 -18.93 13.14 -25.95
N GLU A 908 -20.05 12.52 -25.60
CA GLU A 908 -21.27 12.55 -26.41
C GLU A 908 -21.92 13.94 -26.38
N ALA A 909 -21.80 14.66 -25.27
CA ALA A 909 -22.19 16.08 -25.15
C ALA A 909 -21.49 17.00 -26.16
N LEU A 910 -20.35 16.58 -26.71
CA LEU A 910 -19.56 17.31 -27.70
C LEU A 910 -19.57 16.66 -29.08
N GLY A 911 -20.58 15.83 -29.38
CA GLY A 911 -20.72 15.18 -30.68
C GLY A 911 -19.76 14.02 -30.91
N GLY A 912 -19.43 13.28 -29.84
CA GLY A 912 -18.52 12.12 -29.91
C GLY A 912 -17.04 12.49 -29.97
N LEU A 913 -16.68 13.69 -29.51
CA LEU A 913 -15.29 14.16 -29.52
C LEU A 913 -14.41 13.25 -28.64
N MET A 914 -13.29 12.80 -29.18
CA MET A 914 -12.40 11.85 -28.53
C MET A 914 -11.28 12.55 -27.74
N PHE A 915 -10.95 12.01 -26.58
CA PHE A 915 -9.91 12.51 -25.69
C PHE A 915 -8.96 11.40 -25.28
N ARG A 916 -7.67 11.72 -25.11
CA ARG A 916 -6.71 10.89 -24.36
C ARG A 916 -6.35 11.65 -23.08
N THR A 917 -6.62 11.04 -21.93
CA THR A 917 -6.44 11.65 -20.59
C THR A 917 -5.78 10.66 -19.63
N PRO A 918 -5.16 11.13 -18.52
CA PRO A 918 -4.72 10.24 -17.45
C PRO A 918 -5.88 9.38 -16.92
N ARG A 919 -5.58 8.12 -16.56
CA ARG A 919 -6.51 7.19 -15.91
C ARG A 919 -6.79 7.59 -14.45
N PRO A 920 -7.85 7.05 -13.82
CA PRO A 920 -8.01 7.14 -12.38
C PRO A 920 -6.78 6.57 -11.64
N VAL A 921 -6.27 7.29 -10.64
CA VAL A 921 -5.03 6.88 -9.94
C VAL A 921 -5.23 5.61 -9.11
N LEU A 922 -6.42 5.44 -8.49
CA LEU A 922 -6.75 4.29 -7.68
C LEU A 922 -7.07 3.10 -8.57
N GLN A 923 -6.31 2.02 -8.45
CA GLN A 923 -6.52 0.78 -9.21
C GLN A 923 -7.09 -0.30 -8.30
N PHE A 924 -8.33 -0.69 -8.56
CA PHE A 924 -9.02 -1.76 -7.85
C PHE A 924 -8.99 -3.07 -8.66
N PRO A 925 -9.09 -4.25 -8.02
CA PRO A 925 -9.23 -5.52 -8.70
C PRO A 925 -10.42 -5.52 -9.67
N VAL A 926 -10.29 -6.32 -10.73
CA VAL A 926 -11.37 -6.59 -11.67
C VAL A 926 -12.62 -7.05 -10.91
N ASP A 927 -13.80 -6.60 -11.35
CA ASP A 927 -15.13 -6.87 -10.75
C ASP A 927 -15.44 -6.23 -9.39
N THR A 928 -14.55 -5.39 -8.85
CA THR A 928 -14.80 -4.63 -7.60
C THR A 928 -15.26 -3.20 -7.88
N VAL A 929 -14.51 -2.17 -7.47
CA VAL A 929 -14.86 -0.76 -7.66
C VAL A 929 -14.51 -0.32 -9.08
N GLN A 930 -15.47 0.28 -9.77
CA GLN A 930 -15.34 0.81 -11.13
C GLN A 930 -15.42 2.34 -11.09
N LEU A 931 -14.24 2.97 -11.04
CA LEU A 931 -14.12 4.42 -11.14
C LEU A 931 -14.44 4.88 -12.57
N GLY A 932 -15.10 6.03 -12.67
CA GLY A 932 -15.55 6.57 -13.94
C GLY A 932 -16.63 7.64 -13.79
N TYR A 933 -16.86 8.38 -14.87
CA TYR A 933 -17.77 9.51 -14.91
C TYR A 933 -19.12 9.10 -15.49
N ASN A 934 -20.22 9.67 -14.98
CA ASN A 934 -21.56 9.37 -15.50
C ASN A 934 -21.82 10.02 -16.87
N VAL A 935 -21.19 11.17 -17.14
CA VAL A 935 -21.43 11.98 -18.34
C VAL A 935 -20.13 12.59 -18.88
N GLY A 936 -20.09 12.93 -20.17
CA GLY A 936 -18.90 13.46 -20.84
C GLY A 936 -18.47 14.86 -20.40
N THR A 937 -17.23 15.27 -20.68
CA THR A 937 -16.78 16.66 -20.46
C THR A 937 -17.47 17.64 -21.44
N ARG A 938 -17.63 18.90 -21.04
CA ARG A 938 -18.38 19.92 -21.82
C ARG A 938 -18.02 21.35 -21.43
N GLY A 939 -18.34 22.32 -22.28
CA GLY A 939 -18.19 23.76 -22.03
C GLY A 939 -19.28 24.38 -21.15
N ASN A 940 -19.22 25.71 -20.96
CA ASN A 940 -20.16 26.44 -20.10
C ASN A 940 -21.54 26.64 -20.75
N GLY A 941 -22.60 26.33 -19.99
CA GLY A 941 -24.00 26.63 -20.35
C GLY A 941 -24.62 25.70 -21.38
N ILE A 942 -24.17 24.44 -21.43
CA ILE A 942 -24.72 23.41 -22.33
C ILE A 942 -26.01 22.79 -21.77
N ASP A 943 -26.11 22.70 -20.46
CA ASP A 943 -27.18 21.98 -19.77
C ASP A 943 -28.19 22.95 -19.11
N GLN A 944 -29.45 22.52 -19.00
CA GLN A 944 -30.45 23.20 -18.19
C GLN A 944 -30.23 22.96 -16.69
N ALA A 945 -30.75 23.89 -15.87
CA ALA A 945 -30.57 23.89 -14.42
C ALA A 945 -31.63 23.02 -13.69
N TYR A 946 -31.67 21.72 -13.97
CA TYR A 946 -32.47 20.74 -13.23
C TYR A 946 -31.78 19.37 -13.19
N TRP A 947 -32.20 18.50 -12.26
CA TRP A 947 -31.70 17.13 -12.17
C TRP A 947 -32.55 16.21 -13.06
N PRO A 948 -31.98 15.49 -14.05
CA PRO A 948 -32.74 14.53 -14.85
C PRO A 948 -33.15 13.31 -14.01
N ASP A 949 -34.23 12.64 -14.40
CA ASP A 949 -34.69 11.42 -13.73
C ASP A 949 -33.63 10.31 -13.78
N ASP A 950 -33.03 10.08 -14.95
CA ASP A 950 -31.82 9.26 -15.09
C ASP A 950 -30.59 10.15 -14.96
N LEU A 951 -29.87 9.99 -13.85
CA LEU A 951 -28.63 10.71 -13.56
C LEU A 951 -27.42 10.26 -14.42
N SER A 952 -27.63 9.42 -15.43
CA SER A 952 -26.70 9.14 -16.53
C SER A 952 -27.12 9.74 -17.87
N THR A 953 -28.17 10.57 -17.88
CA THR A 953 -28.56 11.34 -19.07
C THR A 953 -27.44 12.27 -19.49
N GLU A 954 -26.90 12.07 -20.69
CA GLU A 954 -25.71 12.78 -21.15
C GLU A 954 -25.90 14.30 -21.22
N ILE A 955 -27.01 14.78 -21.79
CA ILE A 955 -27.32 16.21 -21.95
C ILE A 955 -28.66 16.51 -21.31
N VAL A 956 -28.74 17.55 -20.49
CA VAL A 956 -29.97 18.00 -19.85
C VAL A 956 -30.54 19.17 -20.66
N THR A 957 -31.55 18.91 -21.49
CA THR A 957 -32.04 19.85 -22.52
C THR A 957 -33.20 20.71 -22.11
#